data_AF-A0A970A5L9-F1
#
_entry.id   AF-A0A970A5L9-F1
#
_cell.length_a   1.000
_cell.length_b   1.000
_cell.length_c   1.000
_cell.angle_alpha   90.00
_cell.angle_beta   90.00
_cell.angle_gamma   90.00
#
_symmetry.space_group_name_H-M   'P 1'
#
loop_
_entity.id
_entity.type
_entity.pdbx_description
1 polymer ?
#
loop_
_entity_poly.entity_id
_entity_poly.type
_entity_poly.pdbx_seq_one_letter_code
_entity_poly.pdbx_strand_id
1 'polypeptide(L)'
;MKKNQTKAIIALFLLSILLISGGCIGKSESTQEGSITGVVRDSSGNPLSGAKVRIGPRMEVSDIYGLWAMENIRAEIVEIVVSKTGYQTQSRKVEIKGGTTLERVAFFLPAAGELQDVSVTALTPTSCTITYQTDYKADVVLKYGQNMLFDYQVSKSDLRAYTHVFEVENLKPATTYMFKCVGKDEHDRNLESAVLEVTTPESEIPQIPEGLKASYMKAAYACLLEWDLPPGRLMKYNLYKSDSKNGVFDKINEKPFSGNNYLDNEALPGQKNYYRLSAVSPDGVESQQTPPISFVLPGRLDKNIIWTKSESPYKVPGDLIIPEGKSLVIDKGVLVMFPKPTTGESEDALYGIDVYGTLIIRGTLDEKVLFTSSEVIKRAGDYRGINFYESGDISASTVAGLELDSAVTGIKAANGGLPRVTDSVFSNCSNSCIYIDGLREETELERLTVTNSWNGIVVKNCEQKVRIAENLFMDCANSIVCEKNSHILVEENKIVRSGSVGIALNNLNSNSKAIKNIVGWNSNGIGIKTSGADEVRRNTLHTSGTCIVVEDSSTSAIRSNLLLADRTKNITGLFYSSSSGPYSDTSPNRILIQNNAVWNQIEAVKKYSNTDGTPLTVFGDLVFTSGGPAFISGDPFVGIVPDDFTYKPAHTSQLKSAGYNFEDAGAYDVPVI
;
A
#
# COMPACT_ATOMS: atom_id res chain seq x y z
N MET A 1 67.62 33.48 -7.91
CA MET A 1 67.91 34.65 -7.05
C MET A 1 68.64 34.17 -5.80
N LYS A 2 69.87 34.67 -5.60
CA LYS A 2 70.65 34.86 -4.36
C LYS A 2 70.45 33.85 -3.20
N LYS A 3 71.51 33.06 -2.93
CA LYS A 3 72.49 33.19 -1.82
C LYS A 3 72.07 32.30 -0.63
N ASN A 4 72.92 31.59 0.11
CA ASN A 4 74.35 31.69 0.42
C ASN A 4 74.76 30.35 1.12
N GLN A 5 75.85 29.70 0.71
CA GLN A 5 77.15 29.62 1.43
C GLN A 5 77.19 28.59 2.59
N THR A 6 78.23 27.78 2.89
CA THR A 6 79.60 27.58 2.39
C THR A 6 80.31 26.53 3.30
N LYS A 7 81.05 25.58 2.69
CA LYS A 7 82.26 24.82 3.16
C LYS A 7 82.17 23.91 4.41
N ALA A 8 82.62 22.65 4.46
CA ALA A 8 83.78 21.87 3.95
C ALA A 8 84.91 21.65 4.99
N ILE A 9 85.48 20.43 4.98
CA ILE A 9 86.87 20.00 5.33
C ILE A 9 87.16 19.69 6.83
N ILE A 10 87.98 18.72 7.32
CA ILE A 10 88.74 17.49 6.94
C ILE A 10 89.47 17.03 8.25
N ALA A 11 89.80 15.72 8.38
CA ALA A 11 90.89 15.06 9.17
C ALA A 11 90.92 15.18 10.72
N LEU A 12 91.05 14.11 11.52
CA LEU A 12 92.11 13.08 11.67
C LEU A 12 93.36 13.59 12.43
N PHE A 13 93.62 13.01 13.62
CA PHE A 13 94.91 12.70 14.32
C PHE A 13 94.67 12.69 15.86
N LEU A 14 94.80 11.58 16.62
CA LEU A 14 95.97 10.80 17.07
C LEU A 14 96.86 11.46 18.15
N LEU A 15 97.09 10.69 19.23
CA LEU A 15 98.23 10.72 20.18
C LEU A 15 98.31 11.96 21.11
N SER A 16 98.67 11.94 22.40
CA SER A 16 99.08 10.95 23.41
C SER A 16 99.59 11.74 24.64
N ILE A 17 100.03 11.01 25.68
CA ILE A 17 101.02 11.39 26.72
C ILE A 17 100.43 12.04 28.00
N LEU A 18 100.36 11.31 29.14
CA LEU A 18 101.41 11.07 30.19
C LEU A 18 101.32 12.21 31.28
N LEU A 19 101.33 12.08 32.61
CA LEU A 19 102.06 11.24 33.59
C LEU A 19 101.53 11.51 35.04
N ILE A 20 101.64 10.50 35.94
CA ILE A 20 102.19 10.52 37.35
C ILE A 20 101.46 11.40 38.41
N SER A 21 101.25 11.09 39.70
CA SER A 21 101.61 10.10 40.77
C SER A 21 100.53 10.27 41.89
N GLY A 22 100.33 9.45 42.93
CA GLY A 22 100.94 8.21 43.44
C GLY A 22 100.40 7.87 44.84
N GLY A 23 100.66 6.63 45.29
CA GLY A 23 100.63 6.16 46.69
C GLY A 23 99.26 5.77 47.28
N CYS A 24 99.03 4.68 48.02
CA CYS A 24 99.86 3.62 48.59
C CYS A 24 98.96 2.40 48.96
N ILE A 25 99.50 1.19 48.74
CA ILE A 25 99.47 -0.03 49.57
C ILE A 25 98.12 -0.55 50.12
N GLY A 26 97.66 -1.65 49.52
CA GLY A 26 96.70 -2.62 50.06
C GLY A 26 96.99 -4.01 49.47
N LYS A 27 96.78 -5.08 50.24
CA LYS A 27 97.25 -6.45 50.00
C LYS A 27 96.84 -7.06 48.63
N SER A 28 97.67 -8.01 48.20
CA SER A 28 97.54 -8.89 47.03
C SER A 28 96.16 -9.53 46.83
N GLU A 29 95.59 -9.34 45.64
CA GLU A 29 94.79 -10.36 44.94
C GLU A 29 95.44 -10.53 43.56
N SER A 30 96.08 -11.66 43.31
CA SER A 30 96.32 -12.03 41.92
C SER A 30 94.94 -12.21 41.28
N THR A 31 94.59 -11.40 40.29
CA THR A 31 93.43 -11.69 39.43
C THR A 31 93.74 -13.00 38.73
N GLN A 32 93.32 -14.11 39.33
CA GLN A 32 93.52 -15.41 38.73
C GLN A 32 92.60 -15.47 37.51
N GLU A 33 93.19 -15.43 36.33
CA GLU A 33 92.46 -15.58 35.07
C GLU A 33 92.28 -17.06 34.76
N GLY A 34 91.17 -17.41 34.15
CA GLY A 34 90.88 -18.76 33.63
C GLY A 34 90.58 -18.70 32.14
N SER A 35 90.50 -19.88 31.54
CA SER A 35 90.11 -20.04 30.14
C SER A 35 88.78 -20.79 30.04
N ILE A 36 88.09 -20.65 28.92
CA ILE A 36 86.83 -21.34 28.66
C ILE A 36 86.80 -21.83 27.22
N THR A 37 86.36 -23.06 27.03
CA THR A 37 86.15 -23.64 25.70
C THR A 37 84.75 -24.22 25.59
N GLY A 38 84.22 -24.23 24.38
CA GLY A 38 82.86 -24.71 24.15
C GLY A 38 82.59 -25.10 22.71
N VAL A 39 81.36 -25.54 22.49
CA VAL A 39 80.85 -25.91 21.18
C VAL A 39 79.48 -25.29 20.96
N VAL A 40 79.24 -24.79 19.76
CA VAL A 40 77.95 -24.29 19.30
C VAL A 40 77.40 -25.27 18.25
N ARG A 41 76.21 -25.79 18.49
CA ARG A 41 75.51 -26.73 17.60
C ARG A 41 74.11 -26.25 17.29
N ASP A 42 73.51 -26.75 16.22
CA ASP A 42 72.07 -26.59 15.99
C ASP A 42 71.27 -27.57 16.85
N SER A 43 69.95 -27.45 16.83
CA SER A 43 69.02 -28.35 17.54
C SER A 43 69.09 -29.81 17.07
N SER A 44 69.68 -30.08 15.91
CA SER A 44 69.89 -31.44 15.36
C SER A 44 71.26 -32.01 15.72
N GLY A 45 72.08 -31.25 16.45
CA GLY A 45 73.41 -31.67 16.90
C GLY A 45 74.53 -31.41 15.89
N ASN A 46 74.27 -30.76 14.76
CA ASN A 46 75.32 -30.40 13.79
C ASN A 46 76.13 -29.20 14.30
N PRO A 47 77.45 -29.15 14.06
CA PRO A 47 78.29 -28.01 14.45
C PRO A 47 77.90 -26.73 13.70
N LEU A 48 77.79 -25.62 14.43
CA LEU A 48 77.49 -24.30 13.88
C LEU A 48 78.74 -23.44 13.79
N SER A 49 79.27 -23.28 12.59
CA SER A 49 80.34 -22.34 12.29
C SER A 49 79.86 -20.90 12.21
N GLY A 50 80.68 -19.93 12.61
CA GLY A 50 80.36 -18.50 12.48
C GLY A 50 79.41 -17.95 13.56
N ALA A 51 79.16 -18.68 14.65
CA ALA A 51 78.35 -18.19 15.76
C ALA A 51 79.19 -17.26 16.65
N LYS A 52 78.67 -16.07 16.94
CA LYS A 52 79.32 -15.07 17.79
C LYS A 52 79.06 -15.40 19.26
N VAL A 53 80.12 -15.73 19.99
CA VAL A 53 80.11 -16.00 21.44
C VAL A 53 80.64 -14.77 22.16
N ARG A 54 79.90 -14.24 23.12
CA ARG A 54 80.22 -12.99 23.83
C ARG A 54 80.22 -13.19 25.34
N ILE A 55 81.25 -12.68 26.01
CA ILE A 55 81.36 -12.61 27.47
C ILE A 55 81.74 -11.17 27.84
N GLY A 56 80.79 -10.41 28.39
CA GLY A 56 80.98 -8.97 28.66
C GLY A 56 81.38 -8.20 27.38
N PRO A 57 82.54 -7.51 27.34
CA PRO A 57 83.05 -6.82 26.16
C PRO A 57 83.80 -7.72 25.17
N ARG A 58 84.11 -8.97 25.52
CA ARG A 58 84.87 -9.89 24.66
C ARG A 58 83.96 -10.69 23.74
N MET A 59 84.42 -10.93 22.52
CA MET A 59 83.68 -11.66 21.50
C MET A 59 84.64 -12.56 20.72
N GLU A 60 84.20 -13.79 20.46
CA GLU A 60 84.86 -14.75 19.59
C GLU A 60 83.83 -15.38 18.64
N VAL A 61 84.33 -16.05 17.61
CA VAL A 61 83.49 -16.71 16.60
C VAL A 61 83.81 -18.20 16.56
N SER A 62 82.78 -19.05 16.50
CA SER A 62 82.98 -20.50 16.40
C SER A 62 83.57 -20.91 15.05
N ASP A 63 84.47 -21.90 15.07
CA ASP A 63 85.17 -22.43 13.89
C ASP A 63 84.29 -23.36 13.03
N ILE A 64 84.86 -24.04 12.03
CA ILE A 64 84.10 -24.93 11.12
C ILE A 64 83.45 -26.13 11.83
N TYR A 65 83.98 -26.50 13.00
CA TYR A 65 83.51 -27.59 13.84
C TYR A 65 82.62 -27.09 14.99
N GLY A 66 82.26 -25.80 14.97
CA GLY A 66 81.44 -25.16 15.99
C GLY A 66 82.19 -24.92 17.30
N LEU A 67 83.49 -25.14 17.36
CA LEU A 67 84.30 -24.97 18.57
C LEU A 67 84.68 -23.50 18.76
N TRP A 68 84.78 -23.08 20.00
CA TRP A 68 85.23 -21.74 20.38
C TRP A 68 86.03 -21.80 21.68
N ALA A 69 86.94 -20.84 21.86
CA ALA A 69 87.75 -20.71 23.07
C ALA A 69 87.96 -19.23 23.39
N MET A 70 87.96 -18.89 24.68
CA MET A 70 88.40 -17.59 25.18
C MET A 70 89.34 -17.80 26.35
N GLU A 71 90.46 -17.10 26.33
CA GLU A 71 91.47 -17.14 27.38
C GLU A 71 91.49 -15.82 28.17
N ASN A 72 92.18 -15.85 29.31
CA ASN A 72 92.44 -14.68 30.15
C ASN A 72 91.15 -14.02 30.67
N ILE A 73 90.09 -14.80 30.95
CA ILE A 73 88.84 -14.32 31.51
C ILE A 73 88.96 -14.26 33.04
N ARG A 74 88.49 -13.16 33.64
CA ARG A 74 88.50 -13.00 35.10
C ARG A 74 87.71 -14.13 35.76
N ALA A 75 88.24 -14.67 36.86
CA ALA A 75 87.53 -15.67 37.64
C ALA A 75 86.33 -15.05 38.36
N GLU A 76 85.15 -15.14 37.72
CA GLU A 76 83.86 -14.71 38.24
C GLU A 76 82.73 -15.52 37.59
N ILE A 77 81.49 -15.34 38.06
CA ILE A 77 80.31 -15.86 37.36
C ILE A 77 80.02 -14.93 36.19
N VAL A 78 80.27 -15.40 34.97
CA VAL A 78 80.05 -14.65 33.73
C VAL A 78 78.85 -15.18 32.97
N GLU A 79 78.11 -14.28 32.30
CA GLU A 79 77.10 -14.66 31.32
C GLU A 79 77.71 -14.72 29.92
N ILE A 80 77.59 -15.88 29.28
CA ILE A 80 77.98 -16.10 27.89
C ILE A 80 76.72 -15.96 27.04
N VAL A 81 76.79 -15.15 25.99
CA VAL A 81 75.72 -14.96 25.01
C VAL A 81 76.19 -15.42 23.64
N VAL A 82 75.48 -16.35 23.02
CA VAL A 82 75.79 -16.88 21.68
C VAL A 82 74.70 -16.50 20.69
N SER A 83 75.11 -15.91 19.56
CA SER A 83 74.19 -15.45 18.51
C SER A 83 74.71 -15.83 17.12
N LYS A 84 73.80 -16.16 16.20
CA LYS A 84 74.10 -16.40 14.78
C LYS A 84 72.89 -16.00 13.94
N THR A 85 73.10 -15.32 12.83
CA THR A 85 72.03 -14.97 11.89
C THR A 85 71.29 -16.23 11.43
N GLY A 86 69.96 -16.23 11.46
CA GLY A 86 69.11 -17.40 11.18
C GLY A 86 68.84 -18.30 12.39
N TYR A 87 69.38 -17.99 13.56
CA TYR A 87 69.23 -18.77 14.78
C TYR A 87 68.88 -17.91 15.99
N GLN A 88 68.16 -18.48 16.96
CA GLN A 88 67.83 -17.78 18.20
C GLN A 88 69.09 -17.56 19.06
N THR A 89 69.18 -16.40 19.69
CA THR A 89 70.28 -16.09 20.62
C THR A 89 70.07 -16.84 21.93
N GLN A 90 71.13 -17.45 22.45
CA GLN A 90 71.11 -18.19 23.71
C GLN A 90 72.07 -17.55 24.71
N SER A 91 71.74 -17.58 26.00
CA SER A 91 72.67 -17.19 27.06
C SER A 91 72.76 -18.21 28.18
N ARG A 92 73.91 -18.26 28.86
CA ARG A 92 74.13 -19.13 30.02
C ARG A 92 75.14 -18.49 30.97
N LYS A 93 74.85 -18.53 32.26
CA LYS A 93 75.80 -18.14 33.31
C LYS A 93 76.69 -19.32 33.69
N VAL A 94 78.00 -19.11 33.75
CA VAL A 94 78.97 -20.11 34.18
C VAL A 94 79.98 -19.47 35.13
N GLU A 95 80.53 -20.27 36.05
CA GLU A 95 81.58 -19.84 36.96
C GLU A 95 82.95 -20.17 36.35
N ILE A 96 83.82 -19.16 36.18
CA ILE A 96 85.20 -19.36 35.75
C ILE A 96 86.10 -19.33 36.98
N LYS A 97 86.95 -20.35 37.14
CA LYS A 97 87.90 -20.46 38.26
C LYS A 97 89.31 -20.18 37.78
N GLY A 98 90.04 -19.42 38.58
CA GLY A 98 91.40 -18.98 38.29
C GLY A 98 92.40 -20.11 38.06
N GLY A 99 93.22 -20.00 37.03
CA GLY A 99 94.24 -21.00 36.68
C GLY A 99 93.69 -22.31 36.09
N THR A 100 92.39 -22.39 35.80
CA THR A 100 91.75 -23.57 35.20
C THR A 100 91.07 -23.23 33.88
N THR A 101 90.93 -24.23 33.01
CA THR A 101 90.12 -24.13 31.79
C THR A 101 88.77 -24.79 32.03
N LEU A 102 87.68 -24.03 31.94
CA LEU A 102 86.33 -24.59 31.90
C LEU A 102 86.05 -25.11 30.49
N GLU A 103 86.16 -26.42 30.31
CA GLU A 103 86.01 -27.03 29.00
C GLU A 103 84.56 -27.44 28.68
N ARG A 104 84.27 -27.56 27.37
CA ARG A 104 83.07 -28.21 26.81
C ARG A 104 81.73 -27.52 27.15
N VAL A 105 81.71 -26.19 27.26
CA VAL A 105 80.44 -25.47 27.40
C VAL A 105 79.65 -25.52 26.09
N ALA A 106 78.60 -26.34 26.07
CA ALA A 106 77.78 -26.56 24.88
C ALA A 106 76.60 -25.61 24.80
N PHE A 107 76.44 -24.94 23.65
CA PHE A 107 75.28 -24.17 23.25
C PHE A 107 74.58 -24.85 22.07
N PHE A 108 73.26 -24.97 22.17
CA PHE A 108 72.41 -25.42 21.07
C PHE A 108 71.58 -24.22 20.64
N LEU A 109 71.79 -23.74 19.41
CA LEU A 109 71.08 -22.61 18.83
C LEU A 109 69.96 -23.16 17.95
N PRO A 110 68.68 -23.01 18.34
CA PRO A 110 67.56 -23.36 17.47
C PRO A 110 67.52 -22.44 16.25
N ALA A 111 67.12 -22.96 15.09
CA ALA A 111 66.76 -22.11 13.96
C ALA A 111 65.62 -21.15 14.37
N ALA A 112 65.70 -19.90 13.91
CA ALA A 112 64.63 -18.92 14.13
C ALA A 112 63.33 -19.40 13.43
N GLY A 113 62.20 -19.41 14.15
CA GLY A 113 60.91 -19.91 13.65
C GLY A 113 60.22 -18.85 12.79
N GLU A 114 59.96 -19.17 11.53
CA GLU A 114 59.32 -18.23 10.59
C GLU A 114 57.80 -18.43 10.56
N LEU A 115 57.07 -17.33 10.77
CA LEU A 115 55.69 -17.20 10.31
C LEU A 115 55.75 -16.90 8.80
N GLN A 116 55.18 -17.78 7.99
CA GLN A 116 55.21 -17.68 6.54
C GLN A 116 53.83 -17.28 5.99
N ASP A 117 53.82 -16.61 4.83
CA ASP A 117 52.61 -16.27 4.06
C ASP A 117 51.52 -15.49 4.81
N VAL A 118 51.92 -14.64 5.77
CA VAL A 118 51.00 -13.74 6.47
C VAL A 118 50.35 -12.79 5.46
N SER A 119 49.06 -13.01 5.21
CA SER A 119 48.33 -12.32 4.15
C SER A 119 46.86 -12.14 4.50
N VAL A 120 46.23 -11.15 3.89
CA VAL A 120 44.77 -10.96 3.91
C VAL A 120 44.21 -11.69 2.70
N THR A 121 43.36 -12.69 2.93
CA THR A 121 42.79 -13.52 1.84
C THR A 121 41.36 -13.16 1.51
N ALA A 122 40.64 -12.52 2.43
CA ALA A 122 39.34 -11.91 2.19
C ALA A 122 39.27 -10.55 2.88
N LEU A 123 38.81 -9.52 2.19
CA LEU A 123 38.68 -8.18 2.73
C LEU A 123 37.34 -7.58 2.29
N THR A 124 36.55 -7.14 3.26
CA THR A 124 35.28 -6.42 3.07
C THR A 124 35.34 -5.10 3.84
N PRO A 125 34.38 -4.18 3.66
CA PRO A 125 34.32 -2.95 4.45
C PRO A 125 34.27 -3.18 5.96
N THR A 126 33.78 -4.35 6.42
CA THR A 126 33.52 -4.64 7.83
C THR A 126 34.18 -5.90 8.37
N SER A 127 34.95 -6.61 7.54
CA SER A 127 35.63 -7.83 7.97
C SER A 127 36.87 -8.13 7.14
N CYS A 128 37.78 -8.92 7.70
CA CYS A 128 38.88 -9.50 6.94
C CYS A 128 39.24 -10.90 7.45
N THR A 129 39.83 -11.70 6.56
CA THR A 129 40.42 -12.99 6.90
C THR A 129 41.93 -12.91 6.78
N ILE A 130 42.62 -13.16 7.89
CA ILE A 130 44.09 -13.24 7.95
C ILE A 130 44.51 -14.70 7.93
N THR A 131 45.42 -15.06 7.04
CA THR A 131 45.97 -16.41 6.94
C THR A 131 47.48 -16.40 7.05
N TYR A 132 48.04 -17.42 7.68
CA TYR A 132 49.49 -17.64 7.73
C TYR A 132 49.82 -19.08 8.07
N GLN A 133 51.07 -19.47 7.81
CA GLN A 133 51.61 -20.80 8.10
C GLN A 133 52.75 -20.74 9.12
N THR A 134 52.95 -21.86 9.81
CA THR A 134 54.04 -22.07 10.76
C THR A 134 54.75 -23.38 10.41
N ASP A 135 56.08 -23.39 10.46
CA ASP A 135 56.90 -24.59 10.21
C ASP A 135 56.67 -25.71 11.23
N TYR A 136 56.16 -25.35 12.41
CA TYR A 136 55.84 -26.24 13.51
C TYR A 136 54.43 -25.95 14.01
N LYS A 137 53.81 -26.97 14.59
CA LYS A 137 52.49 -26.84 15.22
C LYS A 137 52.55 -25.76 16.30
N ALA A 138 51.69 -24.75 16.20
CA ALA A 138 51.74 -23.59 17.09
C ALA A 138 50.38 -23.17 17.63
N ASP A 139 50.41 -22.61 18.85
CA ASP A 139 49.33 -21.91 19.51
C ASP A 139 49.48 -20.41 19.23
N VAL A 140 48.48 -19.82 18.58
CA VAL A 140 48.63 -18.49 17.99
C VAL A 140 47.47 -17.55 18.32
N VAL A 141 47.79 -16.26 18.33
CA VAL A 141 46.93 -15.14 18.68
C VAL A 141 47.12 -14.05 17.62
N LEU A 142 46.02 -13.60 17.03
CA LEU A 142 46.00 -12.40 16.21
C LEU A 142 45.71 -11.19 17.09
N LYS A 143 46.61 -10.20 17.12
CA LYS A 143 46.38 -8.90 17.76
C LYS A 143 46.09 -7.86 16.69
N TYR A 144 45.14 -6.96 16.92
CA TYR A 144 44.78 -5.93 15.96
C TYR A 144 44.22 -4.65 16.60
N GLY A 145 44.28 -3.54 15.88
CA GLY A 145 43.73 -2.25 16.34
C GLY A 145 43.93 -1.14 15.29
N GLN A 146 43.38 0.05 15.54
CA GLN A 146 43.59 1.22 14.65
C GLN A 146 44.91 1.95 14.93
N ASN A 147 45.72 1.41 15.84
CA ASN A 147 46.99 1.96 16.30
C ASN A 147 47.95 0.81 16.66
N MET A 148 49.20 1.16 17.01
CA MET A 148 50.26 0.20 17.32
C MET A 148 50.14 -0.49 18.70
N LEU A 149 49.11 -0.17 19.50
CA LEU A 149 48.86 -0.82 20.79
C LEU A 149 48.05 -2.11 20.64
N PHE A 150 47.42 -2.32 19.47
CA PHE A 150 46.60 -3.50 19.16
C PHE A 150 45.52 -3.76 20.23
N ASP A 151 44.53 -2.87 20.27
CA ASP A 151 43.47 -2.83 21.28
C ASP A 151 42.63 -4.12 21.41
N TYR A 152 42.69 -5.00 20.40
CA TYR A 152 41.92 -6.24 20.32
C TYR A 152 42.81 -7.44 20.05
N GLN A 153 42.37 -8.63 20.48
CA GLN A 153 43.04 -9.89 20.17
C GLN A 153 42.03 -11.03 19.96
N VAL A 154 42.37 -11.96 19.07
CA VAL A 154 41.64 -13.19 18.78
C VAL A 154 42.59 -14.37 18.96
N SER A 155 42.23 -15.35 19.78
CA SER A 155 43.02 -16.56 20.02
C SER A 155 42.30 -17.79 19.48
N LYS A 156 43.03 -18.76 18.94
CA LYS A 156 42.49 -20.10 18.65
C LYS A 156 43.19 -21.11 19.56
N SER A 157 42.45 -21.72 20.48
CA SER A 157 43.02 -22.52 21.59
C SER A 157 43.08 -24.03 21.35
N ASP A 158 42.43 -24.55 20.30
CA ASP A 158 42.03 -25.96 20.34
C ASP A 158 42.74 -26.92 19.37
N LEU A 159 43.65 -26.47 18.51
CA LEU A 159 44.44 -27.38 17.66
C LEU A 159 45.74 -26.69 17.24
N ARG A 160 46.89 -27.13 17.76
CA ARG A 160 48.18 -26.72 17.20
C ARG A 160 48.24 -27.15 15.74
N ALA A 161 48.23 -26.19 14.83
CA ALA A 161 48.18 -26.39 13.39
C ALA A 161 49.41 -25.80 12.71
N TYR A 162 49.63 -26.23 11.45
CA TYR A 162 50.61 -25.62 10.55
C TYR A 162 50.01 -24.46 9.74
N THR A 163 48.69 -24.39 9.62
CA THR A 163 47.98 -23.34 8.89
C THR A 163 46.95 -22.70 9.80
N HIS A 164 46.96 -21.37 9.84
CA HIS A 164 46.13 -20.57 10.73
C HIS A 164 45.29 -19.61 9.91
N VAL A 165 44.01 -19.53 10.25
CA VAL A 165 43.02 -18.65 9.62
C VAL A 165 42.32 -17.88 10.72
N PHE A 166 42.28 -16.56 10.65
CA PHE A 166 41.58 -15.70 11.60
C PHE A 166 40.55 -14.87 10.86
N GLU A 167 39.29 -14.99 11.27
CA GLU A 167 38.21 -14.14 10.79
C GLU A 167 38.02 -13.00 11.78
N VAL A 168 38.12 -11.77 11.29
CA VAL A 168 37.95 -10.56 12.08
C VAL A 168 36.74 -9.81 11.54
N GLU A 169 35.72 -9.66 12.38
CA GLU A 169 34.45 -9.02 12.04
C GLU A 169 34.32 -7.65 12.73
N ASN A 170 33.25 -6.92 12.43
CA ASN A 170 32.91 -5.61 13.02
C ASN A 170 33.99 -4.53 12.84
N LEU A 171 34.76 -4.61 11.75
CA LEU A 171 35.64 -3.52 11.32
C LEU A 171 34.82 -2.34 10.80
N LYS A 172 35.41 -1.15 10.80
CA LYS A 172 34.81 0.04 10.20
C LYS A 172 35.23 0.18 8.74
N PRO A 173 34.34 0.59 7.81
CA PRO A 173 34.71 0.92 6.43
C PRO A 173 35.75 2.04 6.34
N ALA A 174 36.50 2.08 5.23
CA ALA A 174 37.51 3.11 4.94
C ALA A 174 38.49 3.38 6.11
N THR A 175 38.80 2.34 6.89
CA THR A 175 39.58 2.46 8.13
C THR A 175 40.79 1.55 8.08
N THR A 176 41.94 2.12 8.43
CA THR A 176 43.20 1.39 8.50
C THR A 176 43.33 0.68 9.86
N TYR A 177 43.62 -0.62 9.81
CA TYR A 177 43.89 -1.48 10.95
C TYR A 177 45.31 -2.06 10.85
N MET A 178 45.97 -2.12 11.99
CA MET A 178 47.27 -2.76 12.17
C MET A 178 47.06 -4.14 12.76
N PHE A 179 47.58 -5.17 12.10
CA PHE A 179 47.50 -6.57 12.52
C PHE A 179 48.88 -7.11 12.88
N LYS A 180 48.95 -7.92 13.94
CA LYS A 180 50.16 -8.63 14.35
C LYS A 180 49.82 -10.04 14.81
N CYS A 181 50.38 -11.04 14.13
CA CYS A 181 50.27 -12.44 14.53
C CYS A 181 51.37 -12.75 15.56
N VAL A 182 50.99 -13.32 16.70
CA VAL A 182 51.92 -13.74 17.74
C VAL A 182 51.57 -15.15 18.22
N GLY A 183 52.53 -15.91 18.72
CA GLY A 183 52.24 -17.25 19.22
C GLY A 183 53.42 -17.97 19.83
N LYS A 184 53.20 -19.23 20.19
CA LYS A 184 54.24 -20.17 20.62
C LYS A 184 54.10 -21.48 19.89
N ASP A 185 55.21 -22.03 19.41
CA ASP A 185 55.19 -23.36 18.80
C ASP A 185 55.33 -24.51 19.80
N GLU A 186 55.29 -25.73 19.30
CA GLU A 186 55.41 -26.95 20.10
C GLU A 186 56.76 -27.14 20.83
N HIS A 187 57.75 -26.29 20.53
CA HIS A 187 59.05 -26.25 21.19
C HIS A 187 59.18 -25.03 22.12
N ASP A 188 58.05 -24.41 22.51
CA ASP A 188 57.96 -23.21 23.36
C ASP A 188 58.67 -21.97 22.79
N ARG A 189 58.92 -21.91 21.48
CA ARG A 189 59.54 -20.74 20.83
C ARG A 189 58.47 -19.69 20.55
N ASN A 190 58.79 -18.42 20.83
CA ASN A 190 57.91 -17.30 20.48
C ASN A 190 57.93 -17.03 18.97
N LEU A 191 56.75 -16.82 18.40
CA LEU A 191 56.52 -16.44 17.00
C LEU A 191 55.93 -15.04 16.97
N GLU A 192 56.45 -14.15 16.12
CA GLU A 192 55.89 -12.81 15.89
C GLU A 192 56.03 -12.40 14.42
N SER A 193 54.95 -11.87 13.82
CA SER A 193 54.98 -11.30 12.48
C SER A 193 55.44 -9.83 12.49
N ALA A 194 55.85 -9.33 11.32
CA ALA A 194 55.82 -7.90 11.06
C ALA A 194 54.38 -7.36 11.19
N VAL A 195 54.24 -6.05 11.38
CA VAL A 195 52.92 -5.40 11.41
C VAL A 195 52.36 -5.37 9.99
N LEU A 196 51.16 -5.91 9.82
CA LEU A 196 50.41 -5.90 8.58
C LEU A 196 49.38 -4.76 8.64
N GLU A 197 49.54 -3.78 7.75
CA GLU A 197 48.61 -2.66 7.62
C GLU A 197 47.54 -2.99 6.58
N VAL A 198 46.27 -2.93 6.98
CA VAL A 198 45.12 -3.24 6.12
C VAL A 198 44.11 -2.12 6.22
N THR A 199 43.79 -1.51 5.08
CA THR A 199 42.72 -0.51 5.01
C THR A 199 41.47 -1.17 4.44
N THR A 200 40.39 -1.19 5.21
CA THR A 200 39.09 -1.67 4.71
C THR A 200 38.61 -0.79 3.57
N PRO A 201 37.99 -1.35 2.51
CA PRO A 201 37.41 -0.56 1.44
C PRO A 201 36.25 0.31 1.95
N GLU A 202 35.87 1.31 1.16
CA GLU A 202 34.63 2.05 1.38
C GLU A 202 33.41 1.15 1.21
N SER A 203 32.35 1.44 1.97
CA SER A 203 31.05 0.81 1.82
C SER A 203 30.32 1.35 0.60
N GLU A 204 29.78 0.46 -0.22
CA GLU A 204 28.94 0.85 -1.36
C GLU A 204 27.50 1.07 -0.90
N ILE A 205 26.94 2.24 -1.20
CA ILE A 205 25.52 2.53 -0.94
C ILE A 205 24.68 1.77 -1.96
N PRO A 206 23.73 0.90 -1.53
CA PRO A 206 22.88 0.18 -2.48
C PRO A 206 22.02 1.13 -3.32
N GLN A 207 21.63 0.68 -4.51
CA GLN A 207 20.65 1.40 -5.32
C GLN A 207 19.26 1.39 -4.64
N ILE A 208 18.42 2.36 -5.02
CA ILE A 208 17.03 2.43 -4.56
C ILE A 208 16.30 1.22 -5.15
N PRO A 209 15.58 0.41 -4.35
CA PRO A 209 14.78 -0.69 -4.87
C PRO A 209 13.73 -0.24 -5.88
N GLU A 210 13.38 -1.10 -6.82
CA GLU A 210 12.36 -0.85 -7.83
C GLU A 210 11.19 -1.83 -7.71
N GLY A 211 10.08 -1.52 -8.38
CA GLY A 211 8.94 -2.43 -8.50
C GLY A 211 8.11 -2.62 -7.21
N LEU A 212 8.31 -1.80 -6.17
CA LEU A 212 7.51 -1.90 -4.95
C LEU A 212 6.01 -1.73 -5.27
N LYS A 213 5.23 -2.75 -4.94
CA LYS A 213 3.79 -2.81 -5.12
C LYS A 213 3.12 -3.42 -3.89
N ALA A 214 1.85 -3.08 -3.70
CA ALA A 214 1.01 -3.63 -2.64
C ALA A 214 -0.18 -4.36 -3.26
N SER A 215 -0.54 -5.52 -2.70
CA SER A 215 -1.69 -6.31 -3.12
C SER A 215 -2.42 -6.90 -1.91
N TYR A 216 -3.69 -7.25 -2.11
CA TYR A 216 -4.50 -7.87 -1.08
C TYR A 216 -4.27 -9.39 -1.03
N MET A 217 -3.73 -9.91 0.08
CA MET A 217 -3.63 -11.34 0.31
C MET A 217 -4.88 -11.84 1.02
N LYS A 218 -5.90 -12.23 0.23
CA LYS A 218 -7.22 -12.67 0.75
C LYS A 218 -7.12 -13.83 1.75
N ALA A 219 -6.21 -14.78 1.56
CA ALA A 219 -6.06 -15.93 2.46
C ALA A 219 -5.61 -15.54 3.88
N ALA A 220 -4.90 -14.42 4.01
CA ALA A 220 -4.37 -13.92 5.28
C ALA A 220 -5.09 -12.65 5.78
N TYR A 221 -6.01 -12.08 5.00
CA TYR A 221 -6.63 -10.78 5.25
C TYR A 221 -5.60 -9.66 5.50
N ALA A 222 -4.50 -9.66 4.73
CA ALA A 222 -3.35 -8.81 4.98
C ALA A 222 -2.83 -8.12 3.70
N CYS A 223 -1.99 -7.10 3.89
CA CYS A 223 -1.31 -6.41 2.80
C CYS A 223 -0.02 -7.13 2.43
N LEU A 224 0.06 -7.67 1.22
CA LEU A 224 1.29 -8.23 0.66
C LEU A 224 2.04 -7.15 -0.11
N LEU A 225 3.26 -6.86 0.33
CA LEU A 225 4.20 -5.99 -0.35
C LEU A 225 5.19 -6.84 -1.13
N GLU A 226 5.44 -6.47 -2.39
CA GLU A 226 6.37 -7.18 -3.28
C GLU A 226 7.23 -6.17 -4.04
N TRP A 227 8.45 -6.56 -4.41
CA TRP A 227 9.37 -5.73 -5.19
C TRP A 227 10.29 -6.58 -6.06
N ASP A 228 11.04 -5.93 -6.95
CA ASP A 228 11.95 -6.60 -7.87
C ASP A 228 13.31 -6.88 -7.20
N LEU A 229 13.86 -8.07 -7.42
CA LEU A 229 15.20 -8.41 -6.94
C LEU A 229 16.26 -7.91 -7.93
N PRO A 230 17.28 -7.17 -7.47
CA PRO A 230 18.38 -6.78 -8.33
C PRO A 230 19.20 -8.01 -8.76
N PRO A 231 19.70 -8.07 -10.00
CA PRO A 231 20.49 -9.20 -10.47
C PRO A 231 21.83 -9.30 -9.72
N GLY A 232 22.20 -10.53 -9.32
CA GLY A 232 23.57 -10.86 -8.93
C GLY A 232 24.04 -10.43 -7.52
N ARG A 233 23.19 -9.82 -6.68
CA ARG A 233 23.59 -9.43 -5.31
C ARG A 233 22.52 -9.77 -4.27
N LEU A 234 22.94 -10.49 -3.23
CA LEU A 234 22.12 -10.70 -2.03
C LEU A 234 22.04 -9.39 -1.26
N MET A 235 20.84 -8.79 -1.25
CA MET A 235 20.52 -7.62 -0.44
C MET A 235 19.52 -8.00 0.65
N LYS A 236 19.57 -7.27 1.76
CA LYS A 236 18.51 -7.27 2.77
C LYS A 236 17.66 -6.02 2.58
N TYR A 237 16.48 -5.98 3.19
CA TYR A 237 15.56 -4.86 3.02
C TYR A 237 14.98 -4.37 4.35
N ASN A 238 14.74 -3.06 4.43
CA ASN A 238 13.92 -2.45 5.47
C ASN A 238 12.63 -1.91 4.84
N LEU A 239 11.51 -2.11 5.54
CA LEU A 239 10.21 -1.58 5.16
C LEU A 239 9.76 -0.55 6.17
N TYR A 240 9.06 0.44 5.62
CA TYR A 240 8.53 1.55 6.38
C TYR A 240 7.06 1.76 6.07
N LYS A 241 6.29 2.17 7.08
CA LYS A 241 4.85 2.41 7.00
C LYS A 241 4.49 3.76 7.58
N SER A 242 3.49 4.43 7.01
CA SER A 242 2.88 5.64 7.55
C SER A 242 1.37 5.62 7.28
N ASP A 243 0.61 6.35 8.10
CA ASP A 243 -0.82 6.59 7.88
C ASP A 243 -1.10 7.85 7.03
N SER A 244 -0.07 8.61 6.66
CA SER A 244 -0.17 9.77 5.79
C SER A 244 0.94 9.80 4.74
N LYS A 245 0.61 10.28 3.54
CA LYS A 245 1.54 10.38 2.41
C LYS A 245 2.81 11.16 2.74
N ASN A 246 2.65 12.23 3.51
CA ASN A 246 3.71 13.16 3.91
C ASN A 246 4.03 13.05 5.41
N GLY A 247 3.55 12.00 6.07
CA GLY A 247 3.78 11.75 7.49
C GLY A 247 5.17 11.22 7.79
N VAL A 248 5.40 10.90 9.06
CA VAL A 248 6.58 10.17 9.50
C VAL A 248 6.38 8.69 9.16
N PHE A 249 7.43 8.07 8.61
CA PHE A 249 7.44 6.66 8.21
C PHE A 249 8.19 5.83 9.26
N ASP A 250 7.47 4.95 9.94
CA ASP A 250 8.02 4.05 10.96
C ASP A 250 8.52 2.76 10.31
N LYS A 251 9.65 2.23 10.79
CA LYS A 251 10.18 0.93 10.34
C LYS A 251 9.32 -0.19 10.91
N ILE A 252 8.86 -1.10 10.04
CA ILE A 252 7.93 -2.20 10.43
C ILE A 252 8.62 -3.57 10.59
N ASN A 253 9.85 -3.71 10.13
CA ASN A 253 10.64 -4.93 10.33
C ASN A 253 11.73 -4.70 11.39
N GLU A 254 11.87 -5.63 12.35
CA GLU A 254 12.86 -5.52 13.43
C GLU A 254 14.31 -5.55 12.94
N LYS A 255 14.58 -6.38 11.93
CA LYS A 255 15.90 -6.54 11.31
C LYS A 255 15.76 -6.60 9.78
N PRO A 256 16.77 -6.12 9.04
CA PRO A 256 16.80 -6.28 7.59
C PRO A 256 16.72 -7.78 7.23
N PHE A 257 15.85 -8.13 6.29
CA PHE A 257 15.61 -9.52 5.89
C PHE A 257 15.85 -9.72 4.40
N SER A 258 16.13 -10.97 3.99
CA SER A 258 16.32 -11.36 2.60
C SER A 258 14.99 -11.80 1.98
N GLY A 259 14.82 -11.59 0.67
CA GLY A 259 13.60 -11.94 -0.06
C GLY A 259 13.08 -10.76 -0.86
N ASN A 260 11.91 -10.93 -1.45
CA ASN A 260 11.29 -9.94 -2.34
C ASN A 260 9.83 -9.61 -1.97
N ASN A 261 9.40 -10.04 -0.79
CA ASN A 261 8.06 -9.82 -0.30
C ASN A 261 8.02 -9.65 1.23
N TYR A 262 6.99 -8.97 1.70
CA TYR A 262 6.69 -8.77 3.12
C TYR A 262 5.18 -8.75 3.33
N LEU A 263 4.71 -9.43 4.38
CA LEU A 263 3.30 -9.48 4.73
C LEU A 263 3.03 -8.59 5.95
N ASP A 264 2.35 -7.47 5.74
CA ASP A 264 1.89 -6.59 6.82
C ASP A 264 0.54 -7.08 7.36
N ASN A 265 0.61 -7.85 8.45
CA ASN A 265 -0.55 -8.38 9.17
C ASN A 265 -1.13 -7.40 10.20
N GLU A 266 -0.50 -6.22 10.38
CA GLU A 266 -0.94 -5.20 11.34
C GLU A 266 -1.64 -4.03 10.63
N ALA A 267 -1.77 -4.06 9.31
CA ALA A 267 -2.63 -3.15 8.58
C ALA A 267 -4.08 -3.32 9.02
N LEU A 268 -4.75 -2.20 9.32
CA LEU A 268 -6.16 -2.20 9.73
C LEU A 268 -7.07 -2.03 8.50
N PRO A 269 -8.16 -2.82 8.38
CA PRO A 269 -9.10 -2.67 7.28
C PRO A 269 -9.69 -1.26 7.18
N GLY A 270 -9.88 -0.78 5.95
CA GLY A 270 -10.38 0.56 5.61
C GLY A 270 -9.38 1.70 5.81
N GLN A 271 -8.28 1.48 6.54
CA GLN A 271 -7.22 2.47 6.67
C GLN A 271 -6.34 2.48 5.41
N LYS A 272 -6.06 3.69 4.90
CA LYS A 272 -5.07 3.89 3.85
C LYS A 272 -3.68 3.97 4.49
N ASN A 273 -2.80 3.04 4.15
CA ASN A 273 -1.41 3.02 4.58
C ASN A 273 -0.49 3.38 3.43
N TYR A 274 0.66 3.96 3.75
CA TYR A 274 1.73 4.29 2.83
C TYR A 274 2.96 3.47 3.15
N TYR A 275 3.61 2.92 2.12
CA TYR A 275 4.78 2.05 2.29
C TYR A 275 5.97 2.56 1.51
N ARG A 276 7.16 2.39 2.10
CA ARG A 276 8.45 2.59 1.45
C ARG A 276 9.37 1.42 1.74
N LEU A 277 10.34 1.24 0.85
CA LEU A 277 11.33 0.18 0.93
C LEU A 277 12.73 0.79 0.78
N SER A 278 13.72 0.20 1.42
CA SER A 278 15.13 0.47 1.17
C SER A 278 15.92 -0.84 1.11
N ALA A 279 17.02 -0.82 0.38
CA ALA A 279 17.98 -1.92 0.35
C ALA A 279 19.07 -1.68 1.40
N VAL A 280 19.52 -2.76 2.02
CA VAL A 280 20.59 -2.79 3.01
C VAL A 280 21.69 -3.71 2.49
N SER A 281 22.89 -3.16 2.37
CA SER A 281 24.07 -3.91 1.95
C SER A 281 24.48 -4.95 3.01
N PRO A 282 25.31 -5.95 2.66
CA PRO A 282 25.82 -6.92 3.63
C PRO A 282 26.53 -6.29 4.84
N ASP A 283 27.16 -5.13 4.65
CA ASP A 283 27.86 -4.31 5.64
C ASP A 283 26.94 -3.33 6.40
N GLY A 284 25.63 -3.37 6.15
CA GLY A 284 24.63 -2.64 6.94
C GLY A 284 24.32 -1.22 6.46
N VAL A 285 24.86 -0.80 5.31
CA VAL A 285 24.57 0.51 4.71
C VAL A 285 23.22 0.48 4.00
N GLU A 286 22.36 1.43 4.34
CA GLU A 286 21.00 1.55 3.81
C GLU A 286 20.94 2.56 2.65
N SER A 287 20.20 2.22 1.59
CA SER A 287 19.95 3.12 0.46
C SER A 287 18.91 4.19 0.78
N GLN A 288 18.69 5.11 -0.17
CA GLN A 288 17.50 5.96 -0.11
C GLN A 288 16.23 5.11 -0.25
N GLN A 289 15.16 5.56 0.39
CA GLN A 289 13.86 4.91 0.33
C GLN A 289 13.19 5.10 -1.04
N THR A 290 12.40 4.12 -1.47
CA THR A 290 11.51 4.26 -2.62
C THR A 290 10.52 5.42 -2.43
N PRO A 291 9.96 5.97 -3.51
CA PRO A 291 8.74 6.76 -3.43
C PRO A 291 7.63 5.97 -2.69
N PRO A 292 6.75 6.64 -1.93
CA PRO A 292 5.69 5.95 -1.21
C PRO A 292 4.63 5.41 -2.16
N ILE A 293 4.29 4.14 -2.00
CA ILE A 293 3.06 3.56 -2.53
C ILE A 293 1.98 3.57 -1.46
N SER A 294 0.71 3.47 -1.84
CA SER A 294 -0.40 3.43 -0.89
C SER A 294 -1.32 2.24 -1.10
N PHE A 295 -1.91 1.74 -0.03
CA PHE A 295 -2.84 0.62 -0.05
C PHE A 295 -3.94 0.79 0.99
N VAL A 296 -5.20 0.54 0.60
CA VAL A 296 -6.34 0.43 1.52
C VAL A 296 -6.60 -1.05 1.73
N LEU A 297 -6.46 -1.54 2.96
CA LEU A 297 -6.74 -2.95 3.25
C LEU A 297 -8.25 -3.19 3.21
N PRO A 298 -8.77 -4.09 2.35
CA PRO A 298 -10.16 -4.52 2.40
C PRO A 298 -10.43 -5.38 3.63
N GLY A 299 -11.70 -5.57 3.98
CA GLY A 299 -12.12 -6.40 5.09
C GLY A 299 -13.05 -5.68 6.06
N ARG A 300 -13.21 -6.27 7.24
CA ARG A 300 -14.10 -5.79 8.30
C ARG A 300 -13.41 -4.71 9.13
N LEU A 301 -14.01 -3.53 9.26
CA LEU A 301 -13.43 -2.44 10.05
C LEU A 301 -13.33 -2.81 11.54
N ASP A 302 -12.15 -2.57 12.13
CA ASP A 302 -11.94 -2.72 13.58
C ASP A 302 -12.06 -1.40 14.35
N LYS A 303 -12.03 -0.26 13.65
CA LYS A 303 -12.18 1.09 14.21
C LYS A 303 -13.00 1.98 13.28
N ASN A 304 -13.43 3.13 13.79
CA ASN A 304 -14.05 4.16 12.97
C ASN A 304 -13.01 4.78 12.03
N ILE A 305 -13.38 4.98 10.78
CA ILE A 305 -12.50 5.50 9.73
C ILE A 305 -13.09 6.77 9.12
N ILE A 306 -12.22 7.72 8.79
CA ILE A 306 -12.57 8.92 8.04
C ILE A 306 -11.72 8.94 6.77
N TRP A 307 -12.36 9.08 5.62
CA TRP A 307 -11.72 9.30 4.33
C TRP A 307 -11.83 10.77 3.93
N THR A 308 -10.71 11.35 3.53
CA THR A 308 -10.56 12.79 3.26
C THR A 308 -10.01 13.03 1.86
N LYS A 309 -10.32 14.20 1.31
CA LYS A 309 -9.89 14.60 -0.04
C LYS A 309 -8.36 14.63 -0.19
N SER A 310 -7.62 15.04 0.84
CA SER A 310 -6.15 15.13 0.81
C SER A 310 -5.45 13.78 0.63
N GLU A 311 -6.12 12.71 1.05
CA GLU A 311 -5.62 11.34 0.98
C GLU A 311 -6.26 10.56 -0.18
N SER A 312 -7.05 11.21 -1.04
CA SER A 312 -7.60 10.60 -2.25
C SER A 312 -6.52 10.35 -3.32
N PRO A 313 -6.68 9.34 -4.20
CA PRO A 313 -7.79 8.39 -4.28
C PRO A 313 -7.68 7.22 -3.29
N TYR A 314 -8.82 6.65 -2.90
CA TYR A 314 -8.91 5.40 -2.14
C TYR A 314 -9.23 4.25 -3.09
N LYS A 315 -8.22 3.44 -3.44
CA LYS A 315 -8.44 2.23 -4.23
C LYS A 315 -8.73 1.05 -3.30
N VAL A 316 -9.88 0.40 -3.47
CA VAL A 316 -10.37 -0.65 -2.56
C VAL A 316 -10.39 -2.01 -3.28
N PRO A 317 -9.32 -2.82 -3.18
CA PRO A 317 -9.16 -4.07 -3.95
C PRO A 317 -9.86 -5.29 -3.31
N GLY A 318 -11.06 -5.10 -2.77
CA GLY A 318 -11.82 -6.12 -2.06
C GLY A 318 -13.06 -5.53 -1.40
N ASP A 319 -13.85 -6.38 -0.75
CA ASP A 319 -14.99 -5.91 0.03
C ASP A 319 -14.56 -5.14 1.28
N LEU A 320 -15.24 -4.03 1.55
CA LEU A 320 -15.12 -3.31 2.80
C LEU A 320 -16.40 -3.49 3.61
N ILE A 321 -16.28 -4.08 4.80
CA ILE A 321 -17.41 -4.34 5.68
C ILE A 321 -17.38 -3.35 6.82
N ILE A 322 -18.42 -2.54 6.96
CA ILE A 322 -18.65 -1.65 8.10
C ILE A 322 -19.52 -2.42 9.08
N PRO A 323 -18.97 -3.01 10.15
CA PRO A 323 -19.77 -3.77 11.11
C PRO A 323 -20.55 -2.88 12.07
N GLU A 324 -21.55 -3.46 12.74
CA GLU A 324 -22.29 -2.81 13.83
C GLU A 324 -21.35 -2.13 14.84
N GLY A 325 -21.72 -0.92 15.26
CA GLY A 325 -20.93 -0.10 16.20
C GLY A 325 -19.67 0.53 15.59
N LYS A 326 -19.38 0.32 14.31
CA LYS A 326 -18.30 1.01 13.57
C LYS A 326 -18.89 1.94 12.51
N SER A 327 -18.08 2.92 12.12
CA SER A 327 -18.46 3.93 11.14
C SER A 327 -17.39 4.17 10.09
N LEU A 328 -17.84 4.42 8.87
CA LEU A 328 -17.04 5.02 7.80
C LEU A 328 -17.64 6.39 7.45
N VAL A 329 -16.83 7.43 7.60
CA VAL A 329 -17.16 8.79 7.16
C VAL A 329 -16.36 9.10 5.91
N ILE A 330 -17.02 9.59 4.87
CA ILE A 330 -16.39 9.97 3.61
C ILE A 330 -16.71 11.45 3.35
N ASP A 331 -15.70 12.30 3.51
CA ASP A 331 -15.84 13.74 3.32
C ASP A 331 -15.96 14.11 1.85
N LYS A 332 -16.56 15.28 1.59
CA LYS A 332 -16.68 15.88 0.26
C LYS A 332 -15.37 15.87 -0.54
N GLY A 333 -15.49 15.65 -1.85
CA GLY A 333 -14.37 15.65 -2.80
C GLY A 333 -13.51 14.39 -2.76
N VAL A 334 -13.85 13.38 -1.96
CA VAL A 334 -13.15 12.09 -1.95
C VAL A 334 -13.42 11.31 -3.24
N LEU A 335 -12.37 10.69 -3.78
CA LEU A 335 -12.44 9.73 -4.89
C LEU A 335 -12.18 8.31 -4.38
N VAL A 336 -13.16 7.42 -4.56
CA VAL A 336 -13.09 5.98 -4.24
C VAL A 336 -13.14 5.18 -5.53
N MET A 337 -12.19 4.24 -5.69
CA MET A 337 -12.01 3.47 -6.91
C MET A 337 -12.04 1.97 -6.62
N PHE A 338 -12.86 1.23 -7.35
CA PHE A 338 -12.98 -0.22 -7.22
C PHE A 338 -12.38 -0.91 -8.46
N PRO A 339 -11.34 -1.75 -8.32
CA PRO A 339 -10.88 -2.58 -9.42
C PRO A 339 -11.90 -3.68 -9.72
N LYS A 340 -11.94 -4.11 -10.98
CA LYS A 340 -12.71 -5.30 -11.34
C LYS A 340 -11.93 -6.54 -10.88
N PRO A 341 -12.56 -7.49 -10.15
CA PRO A 341 -11.90 -8.74 -9.80
C PRO A 341 -11.44 -9.49 -11.06
N THR A 342 -10.26 -10.11 -11.00
CA THR A 342 -9.72 -10.91 -12.12
C THR A 342 -10.36 -12.29 -12.25
N THR A 343 -11.15 -12.72 -11.26
CA THR A 343 -11.78 -14.04 -11.19
C THR A 343 -13.21 -13.93 -10.67
N GLY A 344 -14.16 -14.58 -11.36
CA GLY A 344 -15.58 -14.58 -11.00
C GLY A 344 -16.35 -13.47 -11.70
N GLU A 345 -17.37 -13.84 -12.47
CA GLU A 345 -18.25 -12.90 -13.19
C GLU A 345 -19.60 -12.69 -12.47
N SER A 346 -19.82 -13.34 -11.32
CA SER A 346 -21.03 -13.15 -10.51
C SER A 346 -20.94 -11.86 -9.68
N GLU A 347 -22.10 -11.25 -9.39
CA GLU A 347 -22.20 -10.05 -8.54
C GLU A 347 -21.55 -10.27 -7.15
N ASP A 348 -21.67 -11.48 -6.60
CA ASP A 348 -21.07 -11.87 -5.31
C ASP A 348 -19.53 -11.93 -5.33
N ALA A 349 -18.91 -11.97 -6.52
CA ALA A 349 -17.46 -11.96 -6.66
C ALA A 349 -16.90 -10.53 -6.81
N LEU A 350 -17.75 -9.56 -7.14
CA LEU A 350 -17.40 -8.15 -7.30
C LEU A 350 -17.15 -7.49 -5.94
N TYR A 351 -16.33 -6.45 -5.93
CA TYR A 351 -16.03 -5.70 -4.72
C TYR A 351 -17.07 -4.61 -4.46
N GLY A 352 -17.34 -4.32 -3.19
CA GLY A 352 -18.25 -3.25 -2.79
C GLY A 352 -18.07 -2.85 -1.34
N ILE A 353 -19.05 -2.10 -0.83
CA ILE A 353 -19.14 -1.74 0.59
C ILE A 353 -20.39 -2.40 1.17
N ASP A 354 -20.20 -3.16 2.25
CA ASP A 354 -21.28 -3.78 3.00
C ASP A 354 -21.48 -3.07 4.34
N VAL A 355 -22.67 -2.53 4.55
CA VAL A 355 -22.99 -1.65 5.67
C VAL A 355 -23.91 -2.36 6.67
N TYR A 356 -23.31 -2.84 7.75
CA TYR A 356 -23.99 -3.32 8.97
C TYR A 356 -23.91 -2.30 10.12
N GLY A 357 -23.00 -1.32 10.03
CA GLY A 357 -22.86 -0.21 10.97
C GLY A 357 -23.34 1.11 10.37
N THR A 358 -22.51 2.15 10.50
CA THR A 358 -22.86 3.50 10.07
C THR A 358 -22.04 3.94 8.86
N LEU A 359 -22.70 4.38 7.78
CA LEU A 359 -22.04 5.00 6.61
C LEU A 359 -22.49 6.46 6.47
N ILE A 360 -21.54 7.39 6.47
CA ILE A 360 -21.80 8.82 6.34
C ILE A 360 -21.04 9.37 5.14
N ILE A 361 -21.75 9.62 4.04
CA ILE A 361 -21.22 10.27 2.84
C ILE A 361 -21.64 11.74 2.87
N ARG A 362 -20.65 12.64 2.95
CA ARG A 362 -20.84 14.09 3.12
C ARG A 362 -20.41 14.86 1.89
N GLY A 363 -20.87 14.44 0.71
CA GLY A 363 -20.69 15.20 -0.51
C GLY A 363 -21.56 16.46 -0.53
N THR A 364 -21.22 17.37 -1.44
CA THR A 364 -21.97 18.58 -1.74
C THR A 364 -22.14 18.69 -3.26
N LEU A 365 -23.02 19.58 -3.74
CA LEU A 365 -23.18 19.81 -5.18
C LEU A 365 -21.87 20.27 -5.86
N ASP A 366 -21.07 21.09 -5.16
CA ASP A 366 -19.79 21.60 -5.65
C ASP A 366 -18.64 20.60 -5.52
N GLU A 367 -18.63 19.84 -4.42
CA GLU A 367 -17.61 18.84 -4.11
C GLU A 367 -18.29 17.51 -3.74
N LYS A 368 -18.63 16.73 -4.76
CA LYS A 368 -19.22 15.40 -4.58
C LYS A 368 -18.20 14.38 -4.10
N VAL A 369 -18.69 13.30 -3.51
CA VAL A 369 -17.90 12.08 -3.27
C VAL A 369 -18.07 11.17 -4.48
N LEU A 370 -16.97 10.81 -5.16
CA LEU A 370 -17.03 10.01 -6.40
C LEU A 370 -16.67 8.55 -6.12
N PHE A 371 -17.58 7.63 -6.46
CA PHE A 371 -17.39 6.18 -6.49
C PHE A 371 -17.37 5.71 -7.94
N THR A 372 -16.28 5.05 -8.37
CA THR A 372 -16.10 4.68 -9.77
C THR A 372 -15.21 3.44 -9.96
N SER A 373 -15.22 2.88 -11.18
CA SER A 373 -14.32 1.80 -11.58
C SER A 373 -12.87 2.27 -11.67
N SER A 374 -11.92 1.42 -11.26
CA SER A 374 -10.49 1.65 -11.41
C SER A 374 -9.91 1.18 -12.75
N GLU A 375 -10.75 0.56 -13.59
CA GLU A 375 -10.36 0.08 -14.90
C GLU A 375 -10.05 1.24 -15.86
N VAL A 376 -9.13 1.00 -16.79
CA VAL A 376 -8.80 1.98 -17.85
C VAL A 376 -10.03 2.28 -18.72
N ILE A 377 -10.82 1.24 -19.01
CA ILE A 377 -12.11 1.37 -19.70
C ILE A 377 -13.20 0.96 -18.72
N LYS A 378 -13.85 1.97 -18.15
CA LYS A 378 -14.94 1.80 -17.19
C LYS A 378 -16.18 1.23 -17.89
N ARG A 379 -16.76 0.19 -17.32
CA ARG A 379 -17.99 -0.45 -17.81
C ARG A 379 -19.00 -0.57 -16.69
N ALA A 380 -20.27 -0.62 -17.05
CA ALA A 380 -21.33 -0.93 -16.11
C ALA A 380 -21.09 -2.33 -15.52
N GLY A 381 -21.19 -2.46 -14.20
CA GLY A 381 -20.96 -3.72 -13.49
C GLY A 381 -19.49 -4.09 -13.24
N ASP A 382 -18.58 -3.11 -13.23
CA ASP A 382 -17.17 -3.37 -12.88
C ASP A 382 -16.99 -3.64 -11.37
N TYR A 383 -17.92 -3.16 -10.54
CA TYR A 383 -17.97 -3.42 -9.11
C TYR A 383 -19.42 -3.52 -8.64
N ARG A 384 -19.64 -4.01 -7.42
CA ARG A 384 -20.99 -4.33 -6.91
C ARG A 384 -21.80 -3.07 -6.63
N GLY A 385 -21.25 -2.18 -5.82
CA GLY A 385 -21.91 -0.98 -5.30
C GLY A 385 -21.89 -0.91 -3.76
N ILE A 386 -22.89 -0.27 -3.18
CA ILE A 386 -23.06 -0.13 -1.72
C ILE A 386 -24.28 -0.95 -1.28
N ASN A 387 -24.08 -1.88 -0.36
CA ASN A 387 -25.15 -2.71 0.21
C ASN A 387 -25.43 -2.28 1.65
N PHE A 388 -26.65 -1.86 1.94
CA PHE A 388 -27.15 -1.70 3.30
C PHE A 388 -27.87 -2.98 3.76
N TYR A 389 -27.47 -3.48 4.92
CA TYR A 389 -28.03 -4.70 5.51
C TYR A 389 -29.02 -4.40 6.64
N GLU A 390 -29.76 -5.42 7.06
CA GLU A 390 -30.78 -5.35 8.10
C GLU A 390 -30.27 -4.77 9.43
N SER A 391 -29.00 -4.90 9.78
CA SER A 391 -28.48 -4.34 11.03
C SER A 391 -27.83 -2.95 10.92
N GLY A 392 -27.80 -2.36 9.72
CA GLY A 392 -27.26 -1.02 9.51
C GLY A 392 -27.87 0.04 10.43
N ASP A 393 -27.06 0.97 10.94
CA ASP A 393 -27.54 2.11 11.73
C ASP A 393 -27.94 3.25 10.80
N ILE A 394 -29.16 3.18 10.28
CA ILE A 394 -29.67 4.18 9.33
C ILE A 394 -30.01 5.51 9.96
N SER A 395 -30.27 5.54 11.27
CA SER A 395 -30.56 6.77 12.00
C SER A 395 -29.33 7.68 12.08
N ALA A 396 -28.13 7.09 12.11
CA ALA A 396 -26.86 7.79 12.09
C ALA A 396 -26.22 7.85 10.69
N SER A 397 -26.67 7.04 9.73
CA SER A 397 -26.14 7.02 8.37
C SER A 397 -26.73 8.13 7.52
N THR A 398 -25.97 8.60 6.51
CA THR A 398 -26.46 9.58 5.54
C THR A 398 -25.76 9.41 4.21
N VAL A 399 -26.51 9.60 3.11
CA VAL A 399 -25.94 9.65 1.76
C VAL A 399 -26.33 10.96 1.12
N ALA A 400 -25.41 11.92 1.12
CA ALA A 400 -25.58 13.21 0.48
C ALA A 400 -24.41 13.49 -0.49
N GLY A 401 -24.71 14.03 -1.67
CA GLY A 401 -23.68 14.42 -2.64
C GLY A 401 -22.80 13.28 -3.15
N LEU A 402 -23.33 12.07 -3.26
CA LEU A 402 -22.66 10.92 -3.86
C LEU A 402 -22.74 11.02 -5.39
N GLU A 403 -21.62 10.85 -6.10
CA GLU A 403 -21.58 10.55 -7.52
C GLU A 403 -21.10 9.10 -7.69
N LEU A 404 -21.92 8.25 -8.29
CA LEU A 404 -21.62 6.83 -8.43
C LEU A 404 -21.84 6.40 -9.89
N ASP A 405 -20.80 5.79 -10.49
CA ASP A 405 -20.85 5.26 -11.84
C ASP A 405 -20.32 3.83 -11.95
N SER A 406 -20.74 3.09 -12.98
CA SER A 406 -20.15 1.79 -13.35
C SER A 406 -20.38 0.61 -12.39
N ALA A 407 -21.27 0.75 -11.40
CA ALA A 407 -21.65 -0.36 -10.52
C ALA A 407 -22.61 -1.35 -11.20
N VAL A 408 -22.82 -2.51 -10.58
CA VAL A 408 -23.97 -3.37 -10.90
C VAL A 408 -25.24 -2.74 -10.37
N THR A 409 -25.28 -2.53 -9.05
CA THR A 409 -26.35 -1.83 -8.36
C THR A 409 -25.75 -0.68 -7.55
N GLY A 410 -26.11 0.57 -7.80
CA GLY A 410 -25.48 1.69 -7.11
C GLY A 410 -25.62 1.62 -5.59
N ILE A 411 -26.86 1.60 -5.10
CA ILE A 411 -27.19 1.29 -3.71
C ILE A 411 -28.25 0.19 -3.65
N LYS A 412 -28.01 -0.83 -2.83
CA LYS A 412 -28.93 -1.92 -2.57
C LYS A 412 -29.31 -1.97 -1.09
N ALA A 413 -30.60 -2.08 -0.80
CA ALA A 413 -31.11 -2.36 0.54
C ALA A 413 -32.16 -3.49 0.43
N ALA A 414 -31.84 -4.67 0.95
CA ALA A 414 -32.72 -5.85 0.91
C ALA A 414 -32.97 -6.36 2.34
N ASN A 415 -34.22 -6.31 2.78
CA ASN A 415 -34.64 -6.48 4.18
C ASN A 415 -33.87 -5.54 5.13
N GLY A 416 -33.37 -4.44 4.57
CA GLY A 416 -32.40 -3.54 5.18
C GLY A 416 -33.03 -2.28 5.73
N GLY A 417 -32.20 -1.43 6.34
CA GLY A 417 -32.49 -0.01 6.43
C GLY A 417 -31.77 0.74 5.30
N LEU A 418 -32.43 1.72 4.66
CA LEU A 418 -31.76 2.67 3.77
C LEU A 418 -31.87 4.09 4.36
N PRO A 419 -30.76 4.79 4.69
CA PRO A 419 -30.85 6.18 5.11
C PRO A 419 -31.35 7.07 3.97
N ARG A 420 -31.76 8.29 4.31
CA ARG A 420 -32.13 9.29 3.29
C ARG A 420 -30.98 9.50 2.30
N VAL A 421 -31.32 9.49 1.01
CA VAL A 421 -30.37 9.68 -0.10
C VAL A 421 -30.72 10.98 -0.83
N THR A 422 -29.79 11.93 -0.84
CA THR A 422 -30.06 13.25 -1.44
C THR A 422 -28.93 13.83 -2.25
N ASP A 423 -29.28 14.73 -3.17
CA ASP A 423 -28.33 15.57 -3.91
C ASP A 423 -27.25 14.74 -4.64
N SER A 424 -27.61 13.53 -5.08
CA SER A 424 -26.69 12.51 -5.57
C SER A 424 -26.92 12.17 -7.04
N VAL A 425 -25.87 11.68 -7.69
CA VAL A 425 -25.86 11.29 -9.10
C VAL A 425 -25.52 9.81 -9.22
N PHE A 426 -26.36 9.07 -9.94
CA PHE A 426 -26.13 7.67 -10.25
C PHE A 426 -26.15 7.48 -11.76
N SER A 427 -25.15 6.80 -12.30
CA SER A 427 -25.05 6.60 -13.74
C SER A 427 -24.45 5.25 -14.11
N ASN A 428 -24.74 4.80 -15.34
CA ASN A 428 -24.08 3.63 -15.93
C ASN A 428 -24.11 2.36 -15.05
N CYS A 429 -25.23 2.12 -14.37
CA CYS A 429 -25.44 0.92 -13.56
C CYS A 429 -26.02 -0.20 -14.43
N SER A 430 -25.42 -1.40 -14.37
CA SER A 430 -25.82 -2.50 -15.27
C SER A 430 -27.17 -3.13 -14.89
N ASN A 431 -27.60 -2.98 -13.64
CA ASN A 431 -28.90 -3.45 -13.15
C ASN A 431 -29.80 -2.30 -12.69
N SER A 432 -29.49 -1.68 -11.54
CA SER A 432 -30.32 -0.64 -10.92
C SER A 432 -29.46 0.44 -10.29
N CYS A 433 -29.82 1.72 -10.36
CA CYS A 433 -29.10 2.74 -9.59
C CYS A 433 -29.40 2.63 -8.10
N ILE A 434 -30.67 2.45 -7.74
CA ILE A 434 -31.10 2.15 -6.37
C ILE A 434 -32.07 0.98 -6.40
N TYR A 435 -31.80 -0.04 -5.59
CA TYR A 435 -32.65 -1.21 -5.43
C TYR A 435 -33.05 -1.39 -3.97
N ILE A 436 -34.35 -1.38 -3.72
CA ILE A 436 -34.95 -1.56 -2.40
C ILE A 436 -35.88 -2.76 -2.46
N ASP A 437 -35.74 -3.68 -1.51
CA ASP A 437 -36.60 -4.86 -1.36
C ASP A 437 -36.87 -5.14 0.11
N GLY A 438 -38.00 -4.64 0.61
CA GLY A 438 -38.30 -4.59 2.03
C GLY A 438 -37.48 -3.52 2.76
N LEU A 439 -38.16 -2.73 3.58
CA LEU A 439 -37.53 -1.76 4.49
C LEU A 439 -38.14 -1.90 5.88
N ARG A 440 -37.29 -1.68 6.89
CA ARG A 440 -37.71 -1.64 8.30
C ARG A 440 -38.18 -0.27 8.76
N GLU A 441 -37.75 0.80 8.08
CA GLU A 441 -38.06 2.20 8.43
C GLU A 441 -38.32 3.02 7.14
N GLU A 442 -38.94 4.19 7.31
CA GLU A 442 -39.23 5.11 6.19
C GLU A 442 -37.94 5.70 5.60
N THR A 443 -37.96 6.01 4.30
CA THR A 443 -36.83 6.66 3.63
C THR A 443 -37.26 7.61 2.52
N GLU A 444 -36.34 8.52 2.15
CA GLU A 444 -36.55 9.49 1.09
C GLU A 444 -35.38 9.49 0.10
N LEU A 445 -35.73 9.56 -1.18
CA LEU A 445 -34.83 9.63 -2.33
C LEU A 445 -35.15 10.94 -3.06
N GLU A 446 -34.31 11.96 -2.86
CA GLU A 446 -34.64 13.35 -3.25
C GLU A 446 -33.51 14.07 -3.97
N ARG A 447 -33.85 14.87 -5.00
CA ARG A 447 -32.88 15.62 -5.83
C ARG A 447 -31.78 14.73 -6.40
N LEU A 448 -32.14 13.52 -6.82
CA LEU A 448 -31.25 12.59 -7.49
C LEU A 448 -31.22 12.85 -8.99
N THR A 449 -30.05 12.68 -9.60
CA THR A 449 -29.91 12.58 -11.06
C THR A 449 -29.50 11.16 -11.43
N VAL A 450 -30.36 10.46 -12.16
CA VAL A 450 -30.22 9.03 -12.47
C VAL A 450 -30.15 8.85 -13.98
N THR A 451 -29.05 8.29 -14.50
CA THR A 451 -28.81 8.26 -15.95
C THR A 451 -28.28 6.93 -16.49
N ASN A 452 -28.55 6.67 -17.77
CA ASN A 452 -27.91 5.61 -18.58
C ASN A 452 -27.85 4.25 -17.85
N SER A 453 -28.97 3.78 -17.32
CA SER A 453 -29.02 2.57 -16.50
C SER A 453 -30.23 1.72 -16.88
N TRP A 454 -30.15 0.42 -16.66
CA TRP A 454 -31.27 -0.47 -17.00
C TRP A 454 -32.52 -0.12 -16.18
N ASN A 455 -32.40 -0.11 -14.85
CA ASN A 455 -33.40 0.49 -13.96
C ASN A 455 -32.83 1.70 -13.24
N GLY A 456 -33.63 2.75 -13.08
CA GLY A 456 -33.28 3.88 -12.22
C GLY A 456 -33.45 3.50 -10.75
N ILE A 457 -34.70 3.53 -10.26
CA ILE A 457 -35.04 3.15 -8.89
C ILE A 457 -36.04 1.98 -8.92
N VAL A 458 -35.74 0.93 -8.16
CA VAL A 458 -36.60 -0.22 -7.96
C VAL A 458 -36.97 -0.31 -6.47
N VAL A 459 -38.26 -0.41 -6.17
CA VAL A 459 -38.77 -0.58 -4.80
C VAL A 459 -39.78 -1.73 -4.75
N LYS A 460 -39.45 -2.76 -3.97
CA LYS A 460 -40.27 -3.97 -3.84
C LYS A 460 -40.60 -4.29 -2.40
N ASN A 461 -41.75 -4.95 -2.19
CA ASN A 461 -42.14 -5.57 -0.92
C ASN A 461 -42.03 -4.64 0.31
N CYS A 462 -42.20 -3.32 0.13
CA CYS A 462 -42.05 -2.35 1.21
C CYS A 462 -43.39 -2.05 1.89
N GLU A 463 -43.46 -2.31 3.19
CA GLU A 463 -44.59 -1.88 4.03
C GLU A 463 -44.43 -0.43 4.49
N GLN A 464 -43.20 0.02 4.69
CA GLN A 464 -42.84 1.36 5.13
C GLN A 464 -42.97 2.40 4.00
N LYS A 465 -43.06 3.67 4.40
CA LYS A 465 -43.10 4.78 3.44
C LYS A 465 -41.77 4.93 2.72
N VAL A 466 -41.82 4.93 1.39
CA VAL A 466 -40.71 5.39 0.53
C VAL A 466 -41.16 6.57 -0.29
N ARG A 467 -40.49 7.71 -0.10
CA ARG A 467 -40.74 8.93 -0.88
C ARG A 467 -39.66 9.07 -1.96
N ILE A 468 -40.07 9.07 -3.22
CA ILE A 468 -39.21 9.29 -4.39
C ILE A 468 -39.61 10.64 -4.96
N ALA A 469 -38.86 11.70 -4.64
CA ALA A 469 -39.27 13.07 -4.90
C ALA A 469 -38.24 13.92 -5.64
N GLU A 470 -38.69 14.81 -6.53
CA GLU A 470 -37.83 15.85 -7.13
C GLU A 470 -36.59 15.31 -7.87
N ASN A 471 -36.68 14.09 -8.41
CA ASN A 471 -35.56 13.43 -9.09
C ASN A 471 -35.62 13.65 -10.61
N LEU A 472 -34.45 13.65 -11.25
CA LEU A 472 -34.27 13.68 -12.69
C LEU A 472 -33.79 12.31 -13.19
N PHE A 473 -34.57 11.67 -14.05
CA PHE A 473 -34.20 10.43 -14.74
C PHE A 473 -33.99 10.69 -16.23
N MET A 474 -32.87 10.18 -16.77
CA MET A 474 -32.54 10.35 -18.18
C MET A 474 -31.97 9.06 -18.77
N ASP A 475 -32.46 8.65 -19.93
CA ASP A 475 -31.86 7.53 -20.69
C ASP A 475 -31.84 6.20 -19.90
N CYS A 476 -32.83 6.01 -19.02
CA CYS A 476 -33.04 4.75 -18.30
C CYS A 476 -34.03 3.86 -19.06
N ALA A 477 -33.80 2.54 -19.12
CA ALA A 477 -34.77 1.63 -19.75
C ALA A 477 -36.08 1.62 -18.95
N ASN A 478 -36.01 1.45 -17.63
CA ASN A 478 -37.11 1.72 -16.71
C ASN A 478 -36.68 2.77 -15.70
N SER A 479 -37.44 3.85 -15.52
CA SER A 479 -36.99 4.93 -14.60
C SER A 479 -37.34 4.62 -13.15
N ILE A 480 -38.61 4.35 -12.86
CA ILE A 480 -39.10 3.99 -11.52
C ILE A 480 -39.95 2.74 -11.60
N VAL A 481 -39.64 1.73 -10.80
CA VAL A 481 -40.38 0.46 -10.73
C VAL A 481 -40.77 0.17 -9.29
N CYS A 482 -42.07 0.06 -9.03
CA CYS A 482 -42.63 -0.22 -7.72
C CYS A 482 -43.47 -1.49 -7.76
N GLU A 483 -43.16 -2.47 -6.92
CA GLU A 483 -43.88 -3.75 -6.86
C GLU A 483 -44.23 -4.18 -5.43
N LYS A 484 -45.50 -4.54 -5.20
CA LYS A 484 -46.01 -5.11 -3.94
C LYS A 484 -45.72 -4.26 -2.70
N ASN A 485 -45.84 -2.95 -2.82
CA ASN A 485 -45.63 -2.03 -1.69
C ASN A 485 -46.94 -1.54 -1.09
N SER A 486 -46.89 -1.09 0.16
CA SER A 486 -48.05 -0.54 0.88
C SER A 486 -48.10 0.99 0.89
N HIS A 487 -46.95 1.69 0.84
CA HIS A 487 -46.92 3.15 0.92
C HIS A 487 -45.74 3.74 0.12
N ILE A 488 -45.92 3.93 -1.18
CA ILE A 488 -44.91 4.60 -2.02
C ILE A 488 -45.44 5.92 -2.52
N LEU A 489 -44.70 7.01 -2.29
CA LEU A 489 -45.01 8.32 -2.84
C LEU A 489 -43.98 8.70 -3.90
N VAL A 490 -44.37 8.57 -5.16
CA VAL A 490 -43.58 9.01 -6.32
C VAL A 490 -44.08 10.39 -6.71
N GLU A 491 -43.32 11.45 -6.40
CA GLU A 491 -43.80 12.81 -6.64
C GLU A 491 -42.81 13.77 -7.25
N GLU A 492 -43.31 14.68 -8.09
CA GLU A 492 -42.50 15.79 -8.63
C GLU A 492 -41.21 15.34 -9.35
N ASN A 493 -41.16 14.11 -9.84
CA ASN A 493 -40.03 13.59 -10.61
C ASN A 493 -40.14 14.00 -12.08
N LYS A 494 -38.99 14.26 -12.71
CA LYS A 494 -38.86 14.52 -14.15
C LYS A 494 -38.14 13.35 -14.80
N ILE A 495 -38.81 12.68 -15.73
CA ILE A 495 -38.29 11.57 -16.53
C ILE A 495 -38.24 12.02 -17.98
N VAL A 496 -37.10 11.87 -18.64
CA VAL A 496 -36.94 12.16 -20.07
C VAL A 496 -36.18 11.03 -20.75
N ARG A 497 -36.47 10.78 -22.03
CA ARG A 497 -35.79 9.74 -22.82
C ARG A 497 -35.79 8.35 -22.16
N SER A 498 -36.85 7.99 -21.43
CA SER A 498 -36.96 6.62 -20.90
C SER A 498 -37.14 5.60 -22.03
N GLY A 499 -36.64 4.39 -21.88
CA GLY A 499 -36.65 3.37 -22.94
C GLY A 499 -37.96 2.59 -23.06
N SER A 500 -38.45 2.03 -21.96
CA SER A 500 -39.59 1.10 -21.92
C SER A 500 -40.72 1.61 -21.05
N VAL A 501 -40.44 1.96 -19.79
CA VAL A 501 -41.44 2.47 -18.85
C VAL A 501 -40.88 3.65 -18.05
N GLY A 502 -41.63 4.74 -17.99
CA GLY A 502 -41.34 5.86 -17.10
C GLY A 502 -41.53 5.43 -15.65
N ILE A 503 -42.79 5.20 -15.24
CA ILE A 503 -43.15 4.79 -13.89
C ILE A 503 -44.01 3.53 -13.95
N ALA A 504 -43.56 2.44 -13.33
CA ALA A 504 -44.36 1.23 -13.15
C ALA A 504 -44.81 1.12 -11.69
N LEU A 505 -46.11 0.97 -11.48
CA LEU A 505 -46.75 0.84 -10.17
C LEU A 505 -47.53 -0.47 -10.10
N ASN A 506 -47.28 -1.23 -9.05
CA ASN A 506 -47.98 -2.46 -8.72
C ASN A 506 -48.15 -2.57 -7.21
N ASN A 507 -48.79 -1.58 -6.59
CA ASN A 507 -48.89 -1.50 -5.12
C ASN A 507 -50.17 -2.14 -4.58
N LEU A 508 -50.14 -2.52 -3.30
CA LEU A 508 -51.19 -3.30 -2.65
C LEU A 508 -52.41 -2.48 -2.26
N ASN A 509 -52.27 -1.15 -2.15
CA ASN A 509 -53.33 -0.25 -1.74
C ASN A 509 -53.13 1.17 -2.31
N SER A 510 -54.16 2.01 -2.19
CA SER A 510 -54.22 3.38 -2.73
C SER A 510 -53.50 4.45 -1.93
N ASN A 511 -52.83 4.07 -0.84
CA ASN A 511 -51.90 4.98 -0.18
C ASN A 511 -50.65 5.22 -1.03
N SER A 512 -50.35 4.32 -1.97
CA SER A 512 -49.27 4.52 -2.93
C SER A 512 -49.72 5.41 -4.09
N LYS A 513 -48.95 6.47 -4.36
CA LYS A 513 -49.32 7.53 -5.29
C LYS A 513 -48.19 7.85 -6.25
N ALA A 514 -48.53 8.05 -7.51
CA ALA A 514 -47.73 8.84 -8.44
C ALA A 514 -48.41 10.19 -8.66
N ILE A 515 -47.82 11.25 -8.12
CA ILE A 515 -48.40 12.59 -8.16
C ILE A 515 -47.45 13.64 -8.70
N LYS A 516 -47.92 14.54 -9.57
CA LYS A 516 -47.11 15.65 -10.09
C LYS A 516 -45.83 15.25 -10.82
N ASN A 517 -45.74 14.02 -11.34
CA ASN A 517 -44.59 13.59 -12.12
C ASN A 517 -44.71 14.04 -13.57
N ILE A 518 -43.57 14.22 -14.21
CA ILE A 518 -43.44 14.48 -15.63
C ILE A 518 -42.73 13.30 -16.27
N VAL A 519 -43.40 12.62 -17.18
CA VAL A 519 -42.73 11.70 -18.12
C VAL A 519 -42.72 12.39 -19.47
N GLY A 520 -41.62 13.06 -19.76
CA GLY A 520 -41.49 14.03 -20.82
C GLY A 520 -40.86 13.49 -22.10
N TRP A 521 -40.45 14.44 -22.95
CA TRP A 521 -40.11 14.25 -24.35
C TRP A 521 -39.12 13.09 -24.60
N ASN A 522 -39.35 12.43 -25.75
CA ASN A 522 -38.57 11.31 -26.27
C ASN A 522 -38.51 10.07 -25.34
N SER A 523 -39.37 10.03 -24.32
CA SER A 523 -39.65 8.82 -23.55
C SER A 523 -40.43 7.83 -24.41
N ASN A 524 -39.84 6.68 -24.65
CA ASN A 524 -40.40 5.59 -25.43
C ASN A 524 -41.23 4.64 -24.55
N GLY A 525 -42.15 3.92 -25.20
CA GLY A 525 -43.00 2.93 -24.53
C GLY A 525 -44.12 3.55 -23.69
N ILE A 526 -44.16 3.21 -22.40
CA ILE A 526 -45.26 3.55 -21.49
C ILE A 526 -44.85 4.68 -20.55
N GLY A 527 -45.70 5.71 -20.42
CA GLY A 527 -45.48 6.78 -19.44
C GLY A 527 -45.62 6.28 -18.01
N ILE A 528 -46.85 5.90 -17.65
CA ILE A 528 -47.16 5.28 -16.36
C ILE A 528 -47.90 3.96 -16.59
N LYS A 529 -47.44 2.89 -15.95
CA LYS A 529 -48.10 1.59 -15.92
C LYS A 529 -48.65 1.33 -14.53
N THR A 530 -49.90 0.88 -14.42
CA THR A 530 -50.53 0.49 -13.15
C THR A 530 -51.10 -0.91 -13.22
N SER A 531 -50.80 -1.74 -12.22
CA SER A 531 -51.39 -3.08 -12.07
C SER A 531 -51.90 -3.37 -10.64
N GLY A 532 -51.81 -2.39 -9.74
CA GLY A 532 -52.26 -2.51 -8.35
C GLY A 532 -53.42 -1.58 -8.02
N ALA A 533 -53.54 -1.25 -6.74
CA ALA A 533 -54.54 -0.32 -6.21
C ALA A 533 -54.03 1.13 -6.19
N ASP A 534 -53.30 1.57 -7.20
CA ASP A 534 -52.51 2.81 -7.22
C ASP A 534 -53.35 4.09 -7.39
N GLU A 535 -52.87 5.24 -6.90
CA GLU A 535 -53.41 6.56 -7.29
C GLU A 535 -52.44 7.28 -8.24
N VAL A 536 -52.84 7.45 -9.51
CA VAL A 536 -52.10 8.22 -10.52
C VAL A 536 -52.80 9.55 -10.71
N ARG A 537 -52.23 10.60 -10.13
CA ARG A 537 -52.91 11.90 -10.00
C ARG A 537 -52.05 13.08 -10.42
N ARG A 538 -52.61 14.03 -11.18
CA ARG A 538 -51.88 15.26 -11.54
C ARG A 538 -50.53 15.03 -12.21
N ASN A 539 -50.35 14.02 -13.06
CA ASN A 539 -49.10 13.82 -13.81
C ASN A 539 -49.19 14.45 -15.21
N THR A 540 -48.06 14.81 -15.81
CA THR A 540 -47.98 15.23 -17.21
C THR A 540 -47.15 14.24 -18.01
N LEU A 541 -47.75 13.62 -19.04
CA LEU A 541 -47.15 12.51 -19.77
C LEU A 541 -47.08 12.84 -21.26
N HIS A 542 -45.88 12.86 -21.82
CA HIS A 542 -45.56 13.06 -23.23
C HIS A 542 -44.59 11.98 -23.67
N THR A 543 -45.10 10.78 -23.92
CA THR A 543 -44.33 9.63 -24.43
C THR A 543 -44.51 9.45 -25.93
N SER A 544 -43.80 8.52 -26.55
CA SER A 544 -43.97 8.13 -27.96
C SER A 544 -44.84 6.88 -28.18
N GLY A 545 -45.26 6.20 -27.09
CA GLY A 545 -46.10 5.00 -27.14
C GLY A 545 -47.49 5.23 -26.55
N THR A 546 -47.68 4.87 -25.28
CA THR A 546 -48.94 5.09 -24.54
C THR A 546 -48.67 5.94 -23.32
N CYS A 547 -49.52 6.92 -23.01
CA CYS A 547 -49.30 7.74 -21.82
C CYS A 547 -49.54 6.92 -20.54
N ILE A 548 -50.71 6.28 -20.42
CA ILE A 548 -51.04 5.41 -19.27
C ILE A 548 -51.48 4.02 -19.73
N VAL A 549 -50.92 2.97 -19.14
CA VAL A 549 -51.40 1.59 -19.28
C VAL A 549 -51.96 1.10 -17.95
N VAL A 550 -53.17 0.54 -18.00
CA VAL A 550 -53.87 -0.05 -16.87
C VAL A 550 -54.05 -1.54 -17.14
N GLU A 551 -53.47 -2.40 -16.31
CA GLU A 551 -53.64 -3.85 -16.44
C GLU A 551 -54.95 -4.32 -15.80
N ASP A 552 -55.46 -5.48 -16.23
CA ASP A 552 -56.72 -6.10 -15.75
C ASP A 552 -56.78 -6.43 -14.25
N SER A 553 -55.62 -6.56 -13.61
CA SER A 553 -55.45 -6.72 -12.16
C SER A 553 -55.61 -5.41 -11.37
N SER A 554 -55.61 -4.26 -12.05
CA SER A 554 -55.59 -2.94 -11.42
C SER A 554 -56.94 -2.55 -10.81
N THR A 555 -56.90 -1.94 -9.62
CA THR A 555 -58.03 -1.21 -9.00
C THR A 555 -57.71 0.29 -8.86
N SER A 556 -56.83 0.78 -9.73
CA SER A 556 -56.25 2.11 -9.64
C SER A 556 -57.25 3.24 -9.90
N ALA A 557 -56.93 4.39 -9.33
CA ALA A 557 -57.60 5.64 -9.64
C ALA A 557 -56.68 6.58 -10.43
N ILE A 558 -57.19 7.09 -11.54
CA ILE A 558 -56.44 7.85 -12.53
C ILE A 558 -57.15 9.20 -12.69
N ARG A 559 -56.56 10.24 -12.13
CA ARG A 559 -57.23 11.55 -11.95
C ARG A 559 -56.39 12.74 -12.33
N SER A 560 -57.00 13.76 -12.94
CA SER A 560 -56.38 15.07 -13.11
C SER A 560 -55.05 15.04 -13.88
N ASN A 561 -54.77 14.00 -14.66
CA ASN A 561 -53.54 13.89 -15.42
C ASN A 561 -53.66 14.64 -16.75
N LEU A 562 -52.55 15.18 -17.24
CA LEU A 562 -52.42 15.76 -18.57
C LEU A 562 -51.68 14.78 -19.48
N LEU A 563 -52.40 14.20 -20.43
CA LEU A 563 -51.91 13.20 -21.37
C LEU A 563 -51.69 13.86 -22.74
N LEU A 564 -50.43 13.99 -23.14
CA LEU A 564 -50.00 14.61 -24.38
C LEU A 564 -49.87 13.52 -25.45
N ALA A 565 -51.00 13.16 -26.05
CA ALA A 565 -51.13 12.06 -26.99
C ALA A 565 -51.00 12.54 -28.44
N ASP A 566 -49.80 12.45 -29.01
CA ASP A 566 -49.53 12.86 -30.38
C ASP A 566 -50.28 12.00 -31.42
N ARG A 567 -51.35 12.54 -32.01
CA ARG A 567 -52.11 11.86 -33.09
C ARG A 567 -51.26 11.49 -34.29
N THR A 568 -50.20 12.23 -34.61
CA THR A 568 -49.36 11.95 -35.78
C THR A 568 -48.53 10.67 -35.58
N LYS A 569 -48.35 10.26 -34.33
CA LYS A 569 -47.63 9.05 -33.91
C LYS A 569 -48.57 7.93 -33.44
N ASN A 570 -49.88 8.07 -33.66
CA ASN A 570 -50.90 7.09 -33.25
C ASN A 570 -50.86 6.76 -31.74
N ILE A 571 -50.56 7.77 -30.91
CA ILE A 571 -50.44 7.62 -29.46
C ILE A 571 -51.81 7.50 -28.82
N THR A 572 -51.90 6.60 -27.84
CA THR A 572 -53.08 6.43 -26.99
C THR A 572 -52.87 7.17 -25.67
N GLY A 573 -53.88 7.92 -25.23
CA GLY A 573 -53.87 8.57 -23.91
C GLY A 573 -53.82 7.51 -22.79
N LEU A 574 -54.88 6.73 -22.67
CA LEU A 574 -54.96 5.62 -21.71
C LEU A 574 -55.37 4.34 -22.42
N PHE A 575 -54.65 3.26 -22.15
CA PHE A 575 -54.94 1.92 -22.67
C PHE A 575 -55.21 0.95 -21.53
N TYR A 576 -56.37 0.29 -21.55
CA TYR A 576 -56.66 -0.84 -20.68
C TYR A 576 -56.18 -2.13 -21.37
N SER A 577 -55.21 -2.78 -20.74
CA SER A 577 -54.55 -4.01 -21.18
C SER A 577 -55.12 -5.19 -20.41
N SER A 578 -55.76 -6.12 -21.11
CA SER A 578 -56.45 -7.27 -20.50
C SER A 578 -56.38 -8.49 -21.38
N SER A 579 -56.08 -9.62 -20.76
CA SER A 579 -56.18 -10.93 -21.41
C SER A 579 -57.61 -11.51 -21.37
N SER A 580 -58.45 -10.96 -20.50
CA SER A 580 -59.80 -11.47 -20.19
C SER A 580 -60.93 -10.75 -20.94
N GLY A 581 -60.58 -9.85 -21.87
CA GLY A 581 -61.53 -9.02 -22.62
C GLY A 581 -61.58 -7.55 -22.16
N PRO A 582 -62.45 -6.72 -22.78
CA PRO A 582 -62.54 -5.29 -22.47
C PRO A 582 -62.96 -5.02 -21.03
N TYR A 583 -62.63 -3.84 -20.52
CA TYR A 583 -63.09 -3.40 -19.21
C TYR A 583 -64.62 -3.25 -19.19
N SER A 584 -65.23 -3.67 -18.09
CA SER A 584 -66.65 -3.44 -17.78
C SER A 584 -66.77 -2.78 -16.42
N ASP A 585 -67.68 -1.81 -16.28
CA ASP A 585 -67.99 -1.17 -14.99
C ASP A 585 -68.59 -2.14 -13.95
N THR A 586 -68.96 -3.36 -14.37
CA THR A 586 -69.34 -4.47 -13.49
C THR A 586 -68.16 -5.37 -13.09
N SER A 587 -66.93 -5.04 -13.51
CA SER A 587 -65.72 -5.78 -13.14
C SER A 587 -65.54 -5.77 -11.61
N PRO A 588 -65.09 -6.89 -11.01
CA PRO A 588 -64.73 -6.90 -9.58
C PRO A 588 -63.58 -5.94 -9.28
N ASN A 589 -62.68 -5.74 -10.26
CA ASN A 589 -61.59 -4.78 -10.18
C ASN A 589 -62.04 -3.47 -10.82
N ARG A 590 -62.61 -2.58 -10.02
CA ARG A 590 -63.10 -1.29 -10.50
C ARG A 590 -61.94 -0.30 -10.63
N ILE A 591 -61.76 0.25 -11.83
CA ILE A 591 -60.85 1.38 -12.07
C ILE A 591 -61.64 2.68 -12.11
N LEU A 592 -61.02 3.79 -11.70
CA LEU A 592 -61.65 5.11 -11.72
C LEU A 592 -60.87 6.03 -12.65
N ILE A 593 -61.48 6.44 -13.76
CA ILE A 593 -60.89 7.39 -14.72
C ILE A 593 -61.70 8.69 -14.68
N GLN A 594 -61.12 9.73 -14.08
CA GLN A 594 -61.87 10.95 -13.75
C GLN A 594 -61.05 12.22 -14.01
N ASN A 595 -61.64 13.22 -14.65
CA ASN A 595 -61.06 14.57 -14.78
C ASN A 595 -59.64 14.61 -15.36
N ASN A 596 -59.27 13.64 -16.20
CA ASN A 596 -58.03 13.71 -16.95
C ASN A 596 -58.22 14.64 -18.15
N ALA A 597 -57.10 15.04 -18.75
CA ALA A 597 -57.06 15.93 -19.88
C ALA A 597 -56.19 15.30 -20.98
N VAL A 598 -56.80 14.93 -22.11
CA VAL A 598 -56.07 14.33 -23.23
C VAL A 598 -55.96 15.35 -24.37
N TRP A 599 -54.73 15.74 -24.70
CA TRP A 599 -54.46 16.70 -25.77
C TRP A 599 -53.82 16.06 -27.00
N ASN A 600 -54.09 16.67 -28.16
CA ASN A 600 -53.70 16.27 -29.50
C ASN A 600 -54.28 14.93 -29.97
N GLN A 601 -55.36 14.48 -29.33
CA GLN A 601 -56.16 13.34 -29.79
C GLN A 601 -57.66 13.68 -29.85
N ILE A 602 -58.29 13.33 -30.97
CA ILE A 602 -59.70 13.63 -31.29
C ILE A 602 -60.59 12.38 -31.33
N GLU A 603 -60.00 11.20 -31.56
CA GLU A 603 -60.75 9.95 -31.57
C GLU A 603 -61.00 9.47 -30.14
N ALA A 604 -62.26 9.24 -29.78
CA ALA A 604 -62.63 8.80 -28.43
C ALA A 604 -61.90 7.51 -28.01
N VAL A 605 -61.79 6.54 -28.93
CA VAL A 605 -61.05 5.29 -28.72
C VAL A 605 -59.57 5.53 -28.45
N LYS A 606 -58.93 6.53 -29.07
CA LYS A 606 -57.51 6.83 -28.86
C LYS A 606 -57.26 7.68 -27.62
N LYS A 607 -58.26 8.39 -27.11
CA LYS A 607 -58.16 9.01 -25.79
C LYS A 607 -58.12 7.96 -24.69
N TYR A 608 -59.07 7.03 -24.73
CA TYR A 608 -59.25 5.99 -23.72
C TYR A 608 -59.68 4.67 -24.39
N SER A 609 -58.73 3.75 -24.58
CA SER A 609 -58.92 2.52 -25.37
C SER A 609 -58.99 1.28 -24.49
N ASN A 610 -59.95 0.41 -24.77
CA ASN A 610 -59.91 -1.00 -24.37
C ASN A 610 -58.96 -1.81 -25.26
N THR A 611 -58.64 -3.03 -24.81
CA THR A 611 -57.84 -4.01 -25.57
C THR A 611 -58.52 -4.42 -26.89
N ASP A 612 -59.84 -4.41 -26.97
CA ASP A 612 -60.61 -4.76 -28.18
C ASP A 612 -60.82 -3.57 -29.14
N GLY A 613 -60.29 -2.39 -28.82
CA GLY A 613 -60.45 -1.18 -29.62
C GLY A 613 -61.78 -0.44 -29.40
N THR A 614 -62.55 -0.77 -28.36
CA THR A 614 -63.69 0.06 -27.93
C THR A 614 -63.25 1.19 -26.97
N PRO A 615 -63.99 2.31 -26.87
CA PRO A 615 -63.66 3.35 -25.91
C PRO A 615 -64.01 2.94 -24.47
N LEU A 616 -63.21 3.38 -23.50
CA LEU A 616 -63.48 3.22 -22.07
C LEU A 616 -64.47 4.27 -21.53
N THR A 617 -65.24 3.91 -20.50
CA THR A 617 -66.06 4.86 -19.74
C THR A 617 -65.17 5.79 -18.91
N VAL A 618 -65.40 7.10 -19.02
CA VAL A 618 -64.67 8.14 -18.27
C VAL A 618 -65.62 9.22 -17.74
N PHE A 619 -65.24 9.89 -16.65
CA PHE A 619 -66.06 10.94 -16.04
C PHE A 619 -65.33 12.29 -16.01
N GLY A 620 -65.97 13.36 -16.49
CA GLY A 620 -65.45 14.72 -16.36
C GLY A 620 -64.18 15.03 -17.17
N ASP A 621 -63.93 14.34 -18.30
CA ASP A 621 -62.77 14.58 -19.19
C ASP A 621 -62.71 16.04 -19.67
N LEU A 622 -61.50 16.61 -19.65
CA LEU A 622 -61.27 17.97 -20.14
C LEU A 622 -61.13 17.97 -21.67
N VAL A 623 -61.96 18.76 -22.34
CA VAL A 623 -61.93 18.92 -23.80
C VAL A 623 -61.21 20.22 -24.15
N PHE A 624 -60.09 20.10 -24.89
CA PHE A 624 -59.37 21.25 -25.41
C PHE A 624 -59.95 21.75 -26.73
N THR A 625 -59.85 23.07 -26.95
CA THR A 625 -60.03 23.66 -28.30
C THR A 625 -58.77 23.40 -29.15
N SER A 626 -58.73 23.91 -30.40
CA SER A 626 -57.57 23.73 -31.29
C SER A 626 -56.23 24.21 -30.73
N GLY A 627 -56.22 25.09 -29.72
CA GLY A 627 -55.01 25.64 -29.09
C GLY A 627 -54.45 24.85 -27.91
N GLY A 628 -55.10 23.76 -27.47
CA GLY A 628 -54.59 22.93 -26.38
C GLY A 628 -54.62 23.57 -24.99
N PRO A 629 -53.80 23.10 -24.04
CA PRO A 629 -53.74 23.56 -22.66
C PRO A 629 -53.08 24.93 -22.48
N ALA A 630 -52.42 25.49 -23.51
CA ALA A 630 -51.59 26.71 -23.46
C ALA A 630 -50.40 26.62 -22.48
N PHE A 631 -49.26 26.12 -22.96
CA PHE A 631 -47.99 26.12 -22.21
C PHE A 631 -47.18 27.39 -22.46
N ILE A 632 -46.33 27.76 -21.49
CA ILE A 632 -45.41 28.91 -21.61
C ILE A 632 -44.43 28.70 -22.78
N SER A 633 -43.95 27.47 -22.97
CA SER A 633 -43.03 27.11 -24.05
C SER A 633 -43.70 26.83 -25.40
N GLY A 634 -45.01 27.05 -25.52
CA GLY A 634 -45.75 26.79 -26.76
C GLY A 634 -46.18 25.33 -26.93
N ASP A 635 -46.46 24.93 -28.18
CA ASP A 635 -47.02 23.62 -28.53
C ASP A 635 -45.91 22.54 -28.61
N PRO A 636 -45.92 21.49 -27.77
CA PRO A 636 -44.93 20.41 -27.78
C PRO A 636 -45.07 19.46 -28.98
N PHE A 637 -46.05 19.64 -29.86
CA PHE A 637 -46.25 18.82 -31.06
C PHE A 637 -45.81 19.52 -32.35
N VAL A 638 -45.40 20.80 -32.28
CA VAL A 638 -44.98 21.57 -33.45
C VAL A 638 -43.44 21.65 -33.49
N GLY A 639 -42.84 20.88 -34.39
CA GLY A 639 -41.39 20.86 -34.61
C GLY A 639 -40.62 19.95 -33.65
N ILE A 640 -39.31 20.16 -33.55
CA ILE A 640 -38.46 19.46 -32.57
C ILE A 640 -38.63 20.17 -31.23
N VAL A 641 -39.08 19.43 -30.22
CA VAL A 641 -39.19 19.95 -28.85
C VAL A 641 -37.78 20.13 -28.29
N PRO A 642 -37.39 21.36 -27.88
CA PRO A 642 -36.09 21.60 -27.26
C PRO A 642 -35.89 20.81 -25.96
N ASP A 643 -34.64 20.49 -25.62
CA ASP A 643 -34.30 19.81 -24.34
C ASP A 643 -34.71 20.62 -23.09
N ASP A 644 -34.84 21.94 -23.23
CA ASP A 644 -35.28 22.88 -22.19
C ASP A 644 -36.79 23.16 -22.21
N PHE A 645 -37.57 22.47 -23.05
CA PHE A 645 -39.02 22.63 -23.08
C PHE A 645 -39.63 22.40 -21.69
N THR A 646 -40.49 23.31 -21.25
CA THR A 646 -41.22 23.17 -20.00
C THR A 646 -42.69 22.91 -20.23
N TYR A 647 -43.21 21.91 -19.51
CA TYR A 647 -44.64 21.59 -19.46
C TYR A 647 -45.44 22.55 -18.57
N LYS A 648 -44.86 23.68 -18.17
CA LYS A 648 -45.53 24.67 -17.32
C LYS A 648 -46.68 25.34 -18.07
N PRO A 649 -47.90 25.30 -17.53
CA PRO A 649 -49.04 26.03 -18.10
C PRO A 649 -48.85 27.54 -18.00
N ALA A 650 -49.36 28.28 -18.98
CA ALA A 650 -49.52 29.73 -18.88
C ALA A 650 -50.70 30.08 -17.94
N HIS A 651 -50.75 31.31 -17.43
CA HIS A 651 -51.85 31.78 -16.56
C HIS A 651 -53.25 31.70 -17.24
N THR A 652 -53.29 31.67 -18.57
CA THR A 652 -54.51 31.50 -19.39
C THR A 652 -54.88 30.04 -19.64
N SER A 653 -54.19 29.08 -19.01
CA SER A 653 -54.40 27.66 -19.26
C SER A 653 -55.78 27.18 -18.85
N GLN A 654 -56.37 26.33 -19.69
CA GLN A 654 -57.63 25.64 -19.42
C GLN A 654 -57.52 24.55 -18.34
N LEU A 655 -56.31 24.26 -17.88
CA LEU A 655 -56.05 23.24 -16.87
C LEU A 655 -56.44 23.69 -15.45
N LYS A 656 -56.66 24.99 -15.24
CA LYS A 656 -56.91 25.58 -13.93
C LYS A 656 -58.23 25.10 -13.35
N SER A 657 -58.18 24.51 -12.16
CA SER A 657 -59.35 23.96 -11.45
C SER A 657 -60.20 22.98 -12.26
N ALA A 658 -59.62 22.36 -13.31
CA ALA A 658 -60.32 21.44 -14.22
C ALA A 658 -60.23 19.97 -13.75
N GLY A 659 -59.34 19.68 -12.82
CA GLY A 659 -59.11 18.37 -12.24
C GLY A 659 -60.17 17.96 -11.22
N TYR A 660 -60.01 16.74 -10.72
CA TYR A 660 -60.82 16.17 -9.65
C TYR A 660 -60.74 17.03 -8.37
N ASN A 661 -61.88 17.29 -7.73
CA ASN A 661 -61.98 18.19 -6.57
C ASN A 661 -61.47 19.63 -6.85
N PHE A 662 -61.65 20.14 -8.07
CA PHE A 662 -61.29 21.50 -8.48
C PHE A 662 -59.78 21.81 -8.37
N GLU A 663 -58.94 20.78 -8.43
CA GLU A 663 -57.48 20.96 -8.55
C GLU A 663 -57.08 21.24 -10.01
N ASP A 664 -55.82 21.63 -10.23
CA ASP A 664 -55.28 21.80 -11.58
C ASP A 664 -54.95 20.44 -12.21
N ALA A 665 -55.23 20.32 -13.52
CA ALA A 665 -54.83 19.14 -14.29
C ALA A 665 -53.36 19.23 -14.75
N GLY A 666 -52.62 18.12 -14.62
CA GLY A 666 -51.19 18.04 -14.93
C GLY A 666 -50.27 18.34 -13.75
N ALA A 667 -48.96 18.17 -14.00
CA ALA A 667 -47.91 18.17 -12.98
C ALA A 667 -47.64 19.52 -12.33
N TYR A 668 -47.78 20.61 -13.09
CA TYR A 668 -47.58 21.95 -12.58
C TYR A 668 -48.92 22.60 -12.23
N ASP A 669 -48.91 23.43 -11.20
CA ASP A 669 -50.01 24.35 -10.92
C ASP A 669 -50.09 25.44 -12.00
N VAL A 670 -51.30 25.91 -12.30
CA VAL A 670 -51.54 27.02 -13.21
C VAL A 670 -51.21 28.33 -12.48
N PRO A 671 -50.28 29.16 -13.01
CA PRO A 671 -49.93 30.42 -12.37
C PRO A 671 -51.15 31.31 -12.11
N VAL A 672 -51.15 32.00 -10.97
CA VAL A 672 -52.10 33.08 -10.69
C VAL A 672 -51.70 34.32 -11.51
N ILE A 673 -52.70 35.10 -11.92
CA ILE A 673 -52.53 36.36 -12.68
C ILE A 673 -51.84 37.40 -11.80
#